data_AF-A0A9W3HA86-F1
#
_entry.id   AF-A0A9W3HA86-F1
#
_cell.length_a   1.000
_cell.length_b   1.000
_cell.length_c   1.000
_cell.angle_alpha   90.00
_cell.angle_beta   90.00
_cell.angle_gamma   90.00
#
_symmetry.space_group_name_H-M   'P 1'
#
loop_
_entity.id
_entity.type
_entity.pdbx_description
1 polymer ?
#
loop_
_entity_poly.entity_id
_entity_poly.type
_entity_poly.pdbx_seq_one_letter_code
_entity_poly.pdbx_strand_id
1 'polypeptide(L)'
;MPSTTARPSTTARPSTTARPSTTTSPVGALDIPEKQEPGCPPLGLESLRVSDNQLDASSSQSFGLGPHRGRLNIQSGLEDGDLFDGAWCAEEQDVEPWLQVDARHPTRFSGIITQGRNSIWRYDWVTSYKVQFSNDSRTWWGSKNRSTGMDAVFPANSDPETPVLNLLPEPQVARFIRLLPQTWLQGGASCLRAEILACPVSDPNSLFPEVPMLGSSDPLDFRHHDYKAMRKLMKQVNEQCPNITRVYSIGKSHQGLKLYVMEMSDQPGEHELGEPEVRYVAGMHGNEALGRELLLLLMQFLCREFLRGDPRVTRLLTETRIHLLPSMNPDGYETAFRRGSEMVGWAEGRWNHQGIDLNHNFADLNTPLWEAEDDGLVPDTVPNHHLPLPTYYTLPNATVAPETRAVIRWMQRIPFVLSANLHGGELVVSYPFDMTRTPWAARELTPTPDEAVFRWLSTVYAGTNRVMQDPDRRPCHNQDFSLYGNVINGADWHTVPGSMNDFSYLHTNCFEVTVELSCDKFPHENELPQEWENNKDALLTYLEQVRMGIAGVVRDKDTELGIADAVIAVDGINHDVTTAWGGDYWRLLTPGDYMVTASAEGYHTVTRSCRVTFEEGPVPCNFRLTKTPKQRLRELLAAGAKVPPDLRRRLERLRGQKN
;
A
#
# COMPACT_ATOMS: atom_id res chain seq x y z
N MET A 1 52.80 77.26 -28.07
CA MET A 1 51.53 76.50 -28.20
C MET A 1 51.54 75.45 -27.10
N PRO A 2 50.98 75.79 -25.92
CA PRO A 2 51.21 75.04 -24.67
C PRO A 2 50.16 73.92 -24.55
N SER A 3 50.50 72.69 -24.13
CA SER A 3 51.08 72.23 -22.85
C SER A 3 50.11 72.34 -21.67
N THR A 4 50.35 71.50 -20.66
CA THR A 4 49.71 71.35 -19.34
C THR A 4 48.61 70.28 -19.27
N THR A 5 48.71 69.14 -18.55
CA THR A 5 49.27 68.79 -17.22
C THR A 5 48.83 69.70 -16.07
N ALA A 6 47.89 69.25 -15.24
CA ALA A 6 47.69 69.66 -13.84
C ALA A 6 46.56 68.78 -13.25
N ARG A 7 46.87 67.84 -12.35
CA ARG A 7 47.00 67.94 -10.88
C ARG A 7 45.69 67.59 -10.15
N PRO A 8 45.76 66.77 -9.08
CA PRO A 8 44.64 66.49 -8.18
C PRO A 8 44.58 67.55 -7.07
N SER A 9 43.39 67.83 -6.54
CA SER A 9 43.23 68.65 -5.34
C SER A 9 41.95 68.27 -4.58
N THR A 10 42.10 67.61 -3.42
CA THR A 10 41.86 68.14 -2.05
C THR A 10 40.37 68.23 -1.69
N THR A 11 39.89 67.56 -0.64
CA THR A 11 39.98 68.04 0.75
C THR A 11 39.46 66.93 1.69
N ALA A 12 40.27 66.46 2.65
CA ALA A 12 40.30 66.86 4.07
C ALA A 12 39.31 66.10 4.99
N ARG A 13 39.89 65.24 5.84
CA ARG A 13 39.35 64.80 7.15
C ARG A 13 39.08 66.03 8.06
N PRO A 14 38.16 65.95 9.04
CA PRO A 14 38.61 65.60 10.39
C PRO A 14 37.61 64.84 11.30
N SER A 15 38.21 64.23 12.33
CA SER A 15 37.73 64.07 13.72
C SER A 15 36.43 63.31 14.03
N THR A 16 36.65 62.09 14.53
CA THR A 16 36.24 61.60 15.85
C THR A 16 35.04 62.26 16.55
N THR A 17 33.96 61.50 16.70
CA THR A 17 33.05 61.55 17.85
C THR A 17 32.69 60.14 18.30
N ALA A 18 32.42 60.04 19.59
CA ALA A 18 32.47 58.86 20.43
C ALA A 18 31.35 57.83 20.18
N ARG A 19 31.65 56.58 20.58
CA ARG A 19 30.70 55.49 20.80
C ARG A 19 29.51 55.92 21.66
N PRO A 20 28.30 55.41 21.34
CA PRO A 20 27.37 54.95 22.34
C PRO A 20 27.43 53.42 22.45
N SER A 21 27.50 52.97 23.69
CA SER A 21 27.36 51.61 24.16
C SER A 21 26.05 50.97 23.69
N THR A 22 26.14 49.86 22.96
CA THR A 22 25.02 48.95 22.75
C THR A 22 25.12 47.83 23.78
N THR A 23 24.17 47.86 24.69
CA THR A 23 23.95 46.95 25.80
C THR A 23 23.81 45.51 25.28
N THR A 24 24.70 44.63 25.71
CA THR A 24 24.52 43.18 25.59
C THR A 24 23.35 42.76 26.48
N SER A 25 22.17 42.60 25.87
CA SER A 25 21.08 41.84 26.49
C SER A 25 21.31 40.36 26.17
N PRO A 26 21.35 39.47 27.18
CA PRO A 26 21.40 38.04 26.91
C PRO A 26 20.07 37.66 26.27
N VAL A 27 20.12 37.23 25.02
CA VAL A 27 18.99 36.56 24.37
C VAL A 27 18.70 35.34 25.25
N GLY A 28 17.53 35.38 25.91
CA GLY A 28 17.07 34.32 26.78
C GLY A 28 17.19 32.99 26.03
N ALA A 29 17.87 32.05 26.67
CA ALA A 29 17.73 30.65 26.32
C ALA A 29 16.23 30.37 26.27
N LEU A 30 15.73 30.03 25.09
CA LEU A 30 14.41 29.45 24.95
C LEU A 30 14.40 28.22 25.85
N ASP A 31 13.63 28.30 26.93
CA ASP A 31 13.31 27.16 27.76
C ASP A 31 12.82 26.05 26.84
N ILE A 32 13.66 25.03 26.70
CA ILE A 32 13.28 23.77 26.09
C ILE A 32 12.11 23.28 26.96
N PRO A 33 10.90 23.10 26.42
CA PRO A 33 9.82 22.60 27.24
C PRO A 33 10.26 21.28 27.84
N GLU A 34 10.24 21.23 29.17
CA GLU A 34 10.29 20.03 29.97
C GLU A 34 9.51 18.94 29.25
N LYS A 35 10.14 17.77 29.05
CA LYS A 35 9.53 16.57 28.49
C LYS A 35 8.10 16.44 29.00
N GLN A 36 7.11 16.79 28.17
CA GLN A 36 5.72 16.45 28.42
C GLN A 36 5.68 14.93 28.61
N GLU A 37 5.01 14.47 29.67
CA GLU A 37 4.63 13.06 29.77
C GLU A 37 4.08 12.61 28.42
N PRO A 38 4.38 11.39 27.94
CA PRO A 38 3.81 10.91 26.69
C PRO A 38 2.29 11.10 26.78
N GLY A 39 1.74 11.89 25.84
CA GLY A 39 0.31 12.16 25.77
C GLY A 39 -0.45 10.84 25.67
N CYS A 40 -1.72 10.83 26.12
CA CYS A 40 -2.54 9.66 25.88
C CYS A 40 -2.66 9.40 24.36
N PRO A 41 -2.77 8.12 23.92
CA PRO A 41 -2.99 7.78 22.52
C PRO A 41 -4.37 8.23 22.03
N PRO A 42 -4.65 8.16 20.72
CA PRO A 42 -6.01 8.29 20.20
C PRO A 42 -6.94 7.25 20.83
N LEU A 43 -8.17 7.67 21.09
CA LEU A 43 -9.24 6.83 21.63
C LEU A 43 -9.78 5.89 20.54
N GLY A 44 -9.68 6.30 19.27
CA GLY A 44 -9.95 5.48 18.10
C GLY A 44 -11.27 5.82 17.43
N LEU A 45 -11.52 7.12 17.23
CA LEU A 45 -12.59 7.60 16.35
C LEU A 45 -12.24 7.31 14.89
N GLU A 46 -10.98 7.55 14.48
CA GLU A 46 -10.47 7.23 13.12
C GLU A 46 -10.36 5.72 12.90
N SER A 47 -9.71 5.00 13.84
CA SER A 47 -9.51 3.54 13.78
C SER A 47 -10.76 2.70 14.08
N LEU A 48 -11.92 3.35 14.31
CA LEU A 48 -13.22 2.74 14.59
C LEU A 48 -13.32 1.90 15.89
N ARG A 49 -12.33 1.96 16.78
CA ARG A 49 -12.42 1.37 18.13
C ARG A 49 -13.54 1.97 18.97
N VAL A 50 -13.81 3.26 18.76
CA VAL A 50 -15.02 3.91 19.28
C VAL A 50 -16.17 3.55 18.36
N SER A 51 -17.11 2.75 18.88
CA SER A 51 -18.32 2.34 18.14
C SER A 51 -19.34 3.48 17.99
N ASP A 52 -20.23 3.41 17.00
CA ASP A 52 -21.18 4.50 16.70
C ASP A 52 -22.12 4.82 17.87
N ASN A 53 -22.44 3.83 18.72
CA ASN A 53 -23.30 4.02 19.90
C ASN A 53 -22.59 4.73 21.08
N GLN A 54 -21.29 5.03 20.95
CA GLN A 54 -20.52 5.87 21.88
C GLN A 54 -20.54 7.34 21.45
N LEU A 55 -21.09 7.65 20.28
CA LEU A 55 -21.13 9.00 19.71
C LEU A 55 -22.55 9.54 19.78
N ASP A 56 -22.69 10.77 20.24
CA ASP A 56 -23.98 11.47 20.36
C ASP A 56 -23.81 12.95 20.00
N ALA A 57 -24.89 13.63 19.64
CA ALA A 57 -24.85 15.04 19.28
C ALA A 57 -26.12 15.79 19.69
N SER A 58 -26.02 17.11 19.78
CA SER A 58 -27.17 18.00 20.04
C SER A 58 -28.25 17.92 18.97
N SER A 59 -27.82 17.88 17.71
CA SER A 59 -28.64 17.85 16.51
C SER A 59 -27.82 17.33 15.33
N SER A 60 -28.45 17.05 14.19
CA SER A 60 -27.76 16.66 12.96
C SER A 60 -28.57 17.08 11.74
N GLN A 61 -27.95 17.70 10.73
CA GLN A 61 -28.68 18.18 9.53
C GLN A 61 -29.36 17.05 8.74
N SER A 62 -28.76 15.87 8.76
CA SER A 62 -29.27 14.66 8.13
C SER A 62 -28.67 13.44 8.83
N PHE A 63 -29.15 12.25 8.50
CA PHE A 63 -28.51 11.01 8.95
C PHE A 63 -27.04 10.93 8.50
N GLY A 64 -26.77 11.22 7.22
CA GLY A 64 -25.41 11.19 6.66
C GLY A 64 -24.44 12.24 7.21
N LEU A 65 -24.94 13.17 8.03
CA LEU A 65 -24.15 14.18 8.77
C LEU A 65 -24.29 14.01 10.30
N GLY A 66 -24.61 12.80 10.75
CA GLY A 66 -24.79 12.45 12.16
C GLY A 66 -23.49 12.31 12.97
N PRO A 67 -23.58 12.12 14.30
CA PRO A 67 -22.40 12.00 15.17
C PRO A 67 -21.45 10.85 14.77
N HIS A 68 -21.98 9.77 14.20
CA HIS A 68 -21.20 8.63 13.69
C HIS A 68 -20.26 8.99 12.52
N ARG A 69 -20.42 10.19 11.94
CA ARG A 69 -19.59 10.77 10.89
C ARG A 69 -18.62 11.83 11.42
N GLY A 70 -18.68 12.18 12.71
CA GLY A 70 -17.78 13.15 13.36
C GLY A 70 -16.38 12.61 13.65
N ARG A 71 -15.87 11.70 12.83
CA ARG A 71 -14.60 10.97 13.03
C ARG A 71 -13.49 11.58 12.18
N LEU A 72 -12.28 11.65 12.71
CA LEU A 72 -11.12 12.11 11.96
C LEU A 72 -10.94 11.31 10.66
N ASN A 73 -10.52 12.00 9.60
CA ASN A 73 -10.25 11.46 8.26
C ASN A 73 -11.40 10.68 7.57
N ILE A 74 -12.63 10.73 8.08
CA ILE A 74 -13.75 10.09 7.39
C ILE A 74 -13.98 10.71 6.00
N GLN A 75 -14.21 9.86 5.00
CA GLN A 75 -14.43 10.28 3.61
C GLN A 75 -15.92 10.31 3.26
N SER A 76 -16.29 11.30 2.45
CA SER A 76 -17.65 11.47 1.90
C SER A 76 -17.90 10.57 0.69
N GLY A 77 -19.18 10.30 0.42
CA GLY A 77 -19.66 9.84 -0.88
C GLY A 77 -19.43 10.86 -2.01
N LEU A 78 -19.64 10.41 -3.25
CA LEU A 78 -19.55 11.27 -4.43
C LEU A 78 -20.81 12.13 -4.63
N GLU A 79 -21.94 11.75 -4.04
CA GLU A 79 -23.24 12.41 -4.22
C GLU A 79 -23.55 13.33 -3.02
N ASP A 80 -24.08 14.53 -3.27
CA ASP A 80 -24.48 15.46 -2.19
C ASP A 80 -25.77 14.97 -1.52
N GLY A 81 -25.79 14.97 -0.18
CA GLY A 81 -26.97 14.59 0.60
C GLY A 81 -27.27 13.08 0.63
N ASP A 82 -26.28 12.25 0.32
CA ASP A 82 -26.39 10.80 0.49
C ASP A 82 -26.35 10.36 1.97
N LEU A 83 -26.40 9.05 2.21
CA LEU A 83 -26.37 8.50 3.57
C LEU A 83 -24.99 8.60 4.24
N PHE A 84 -23.94 9.03 3.54
CA PHE A 84 -22.54 8.91 3.96
C PHE A 84 -21.68 10.14 3.61
N ASP A 85 -21.95 11.26 4.27
CA ASP A 85 -21.23 12.53 4.07
C ASP A 85 -20.02 12.67 5.02
N GLY A 86 -19.11 13.62 4.81
CA GLY A 86 -17.77 13.59 5.42
C GLY A 86 -17.58 14.36 6.73
N ALA A 87 -18.60 14.48 7.58
CA ALA A 87 -18.50 15.03 8.95
C ALA A 87 -19.78 14.84 9.77
N TRP A 88 -19.73 15.16 11.07
CA TRP A 88 -20.93 15.57 11.79
C TRP A 88 -21.20 17.05 11.54
N CYS A 89 -22.45 17.42 11.24
CA CYS A 89 -22.90 18.81 11.10
C CYS A 89 -24.19 19.07 11.88
N ALA A 90 -24.19 20.10 12.72
CA ALA A 90 -25.36 20.50 13.50
C ALA A 90 -26.45 21.17 12.64
N GLU A 91 -27.71 21.07 13.07
CA GLU A 91 -28.84 21.76 12.45
C GLU A 91 -28.65 23.28 12.48
N GLU A 92 -29.13 23.99 11.46
CA GLU A 92 -28.97 25.45 11.36
C GLU A 92 -29.65 26.22 12.51
N GLN A 93 -30.69 25.64 13.12
CA GLN A 93 -31.43 26.24 14.23
C GLN A 93 -30.78 25.95 15.60
N ASP A 94 -29.76 25.10 15.65
CA ASP A 94 -29.07 24.74 16.89
C ASP A 94 -28.09 25.85 17.29
N VAL A 95 -28.44 26.59 18.35
CA VAL A 95 -27.67 27.72 18.86
C VAL A 95 -26.54 27.30 19.82
N GLU A 96 -26.58 26.07 20.34
CA GLU A 96 -25.58 25.53 21.27
C GLU A 96 -25.16 24.11 20.84
N PRO A 97 -24.60 23.95 19.62
CA PRO A 97 -24.29 22.64 19.08
C PRO A 97 -23.21 21.93 19.90
N TRP A 98 -23.30 20.60 20.00
CA TRP A 98 -22.25 19.78 20.62
C TRP A 98 -22.14 18.39 19.99
N LEU A 99 -20.89 17.88 19.94
CA LEU A 99 -20.57 16.47 19.67
C LEU A 99 -20.04 15.83 20.95
N GLN A 100 -20.50 14.62 21.28
CA GLN A 100 -20.19 13.91 22.50
C GLN A 100 -19.56 12.55 22.21
N VAL A 101 -18.58 12.17 23.03
CA VAL A 101 -17.98 10.83 23.04
C VAL A 101 -18.12 10.22 24.44
N ASP A 102 -18.67 8.99 24.52
CA ASP A 102 -18.70 8.14 25.72
C ASP A 102 -17.51 7.18 25.71
N ALA A 103 -16.53 7.40 26.59
CA ALA A 103 -15.38 6.51 26.75
C ALA A 103 -15.72 5.19 27.47
N ARG A 104 -17.00 4.96 27.84
CA ARG A 104 -17.57 3.82 28.59
C ARG A 104 -17.12 3.72 30.04
N HIS A 105 -15.87 4.08 30.31
CA HIS A 105 -15.22 4.00 31.61
C HIS A 105 -14.54 5.32 31.97
N PRO A 106 -14.24 5.56 33.26
CA PRO A 106 -13.41 6.69 33.67
C PRO A 106 -12.08 6.70 32.92
N THR A 107 -11.87 7.74 32.12
CA THR A 107 -10.75 7.87 31.20
C THR A 107 -10.10 9.24 31.39
N ARG A 108 -8.76 9.30 31.29
CA ARG A 108 -8.00 10.55 31.32
C ARG A 108 -7.96 11.13 29.91
N PHE A 109 -8.67 12.22 29.67
CA PHE A 109 -8.60 13.00 28.44
C PHE A 109 -7.42 13.97 28.49
N SER A 110 -6.62 14.03 27.42
CA SER A 110 -5.45 14.91 27.33
C SER A 110 -5.46 15.88 26.17
N GLY A 111 -6.24 15.62 25.11
CA GLY A 111 -6.26 16.47 23.92
C GLY A 111 -7.34 16.09 22.93
N ILE A 112 -7.54 16.96 21.94
CA ILE A 112 -8.51 16.82 20.88
C ILE A 112 -7.83 17.20 19.57
N ILE A 113 -8.06 16.41 18.53
CA ILE A 113 -7.69 16.73 17.15
C ILE A 113 -8.98 17.02 16.40
N THR A 114 -9.06 18.15 15.70
CA THR A 114 -10.24 18.52 14.90
C THR A 114 -9.90 18.64 13.42
N GLN A 115 -10.87 18.37 12.56
CA GLN A 115 -10.79 18.48 11.11
C GLN A 115 -12.14 18.98 10.56
N GLY A 116 -12.14 19.71 9.45
CA GLY A 116 -13.38 20.20 8.82
C GLY A 116 -14.09 19.13 8.00
N ARG A 117 -15.19 19.45 7.33
CA ARG A 117 -15.99 18.48 6.54
C ARG A 117 -15.29 18.09 5.24
N ASN A 118 -15.09 16.78 5.02
CA ASN A 118 -14.72 16.29 3.70
C ASN A 118 -15.96 16.31 2.80
N SER A 119 -15.90 17.04 1.69
CA SER A 119 -16.95 17.07 0.68
C SER A 119 -16.38 17.69 -0.60
N ILE A 120 -16.79 17.17 -1.75
CA ILE A 120 -16.50 17.80 -3.06
C ILE A 120 -17.47 18.94 -3.40
N TRP A 121 -18.57 19.06 -2.64
CA TRP A 121 -19.67 19.99 -2.91
C TRP A 121 -19.72 21.17 -1.95
N ARG A 122 -19.22 20.98 -0.72
CA ARG A 122 -19.37 21.93 0.39
C ARG A 122 -18.05 22.15 1.14
N TYR A 123 -17.93 23.35 1.70
CA TYR A 123 -16.78 23.78 2.49
C TYR A 123 -17.29 24.24 3.84
N ASP A 124 -17.22 23.37 4.85
CA ASP A 124 -17.74 23.65 6.19
C ASP A 124 -16.73 23.21 7.24
N TRP A 125 -16.44 24.08 8.21
CA TRP A 125 -15.60 23.74 9.36
C TRP A 125 -15.83 24.67 10.54
N VAL A 126 -15.66 24.10 11.73
CA VAL A 126 -15.60 24.84 13.00
C VAL A 126 -14.25 25.56 13.10
N THR A 127 -14.27 26.83 13.52
CA THR A 127 -13.08 27.68 13.69
C THR A 127 -12.69 27.88 15.15
N SER A 128 -13.62 27.72 16.10
CA SER A 128 -13.32 27.63 17.52
C SER A 128 -14.35 26.82 18.30
N TYR A 129 -13.95 26.22 19.42
CA TYR A 129 -14.81 25.38 20.26
C TYR A 129 -14.42 25.46 21.74
N LYS A 130 -15.33 25.04 22.63
CA LYS A 130 -15.07 24.76 24.04
C LYS A 130 -15.19 23.26 24.30
N VAL A 131 -14.68 22.82 25.45
CA VAL A 131 -14.74 21.41 25.86
C VAL A 131 -15.37 21.29 27.24
N GLN A 132 -16.29 20.33 27.38
CA GLN A 132 -16.91 19.97 28.66
C GLN A 132 -16.75 18.47 28.94
N PHE A 133 -16.81 18.11 30.22
CA PHE A 133 -16.68 16.74 30.70
C PHE A 133 -17.83 16.39 31.64
N SER A 134 -18.14 15.10 31.73
CA SER A 134 -19.14 14.57 32.66
C SER A 134 -18.84 13.14 33.09
N ASN A 135 -19.30 12.77 34.28
CA ASN A 135 -19.30 11.38 34.76
C ASN A 135 -20.65 10.68 34.61
N ASP A 136 -21.74 11.44 34.49
CA ASP A 136 -23.13 10.95 34.57
C ASP A 136 -24.02 11.43 33.42
N SER A 137 -23.43 12.10 32.42
CA SER A 137 -24.07 12.77 31.28
C SER A 137 -25.10 13.85 31.65
N ARG A 138 -25.20 14.25 32.93
CA ARG A 138 -26.17 15.24 33.43
C ARG A 138 -25.48 16.49 33.97
N THR A 139 -24.43 16.29 34.76
CA THR A 139 -23.63 17.38 35.33
C THR A 139 -22.36 17.55 34.51
N TRP A 140 -22.15 18.76 34.00
CA TRP A 140 -21.06 19.08 33.08
C TRP A 140 -20.16 20.16 33.66
N TRP A 141 -18.85 20.01 33.49
CA TRP A 141 -17.87 21.06 33.82
C TRP A 141 -16.94 21.32 32.64
N GLY A 142 -16.58 22.59 32.44
CA GLY A 142 -15.73 23.03 31.34
C GLY A 142 -14.23 22.85 31.61
N SER A 143 -13.46 22.68 30.53
CA SER A 143 -12.02 22.88 30.55
C SER A 143 -11.71 24.34 30.87
N LYS A 144 -10.86 24.63 31.85
CA LYS A 144 -10.52 26.00 32.27
C LYS A 144 -9.11 26.40 31.86
N ASN A 145 -8.96 27.66 31.50
CA ASN A 145 -7.64 28.26 31.29
C ASN A 145 -6.98 28.53 32.65
N ARG A 146 -5.75 28.03 32.86
CA ARG A 146 -5.02 28.16 34.13
C ARG A 146 -4.81 29.62 34.56
N SER A 147 -4.63 30.53 33.59
CA SER A 147 -4.29 31.93 33.86
C SER A 147 -5.51 32.79 34.20
N THR A 148 -6.67 32.48 33.62
CA THR A 148 -7.88 33.31 33.76
C THR A 148 -8.99 32.67 34.60
N GLY A 149 -8.95 31.34 34.79
CA GLY A 149 -10.00 30.58 35.47
C GLY A 149 -11.32 30.48 34.71
N MET A 150 -11.40 31.06 33.51
CA MET A 150 -12.55 31.01 32.61
C MET A 150 -12.49 29.76 31.72
N ASP A 151 -13.62 29.40 31.11
CA ASP A 151 -13.67 28.32 30.12
C ASP A 151 -12.68 28.57 28.98
N ALA A 152 -11.85 27.57 28.70
CA ALA A 152 -10.89 27.59 27.61
C ALA A 152 -11.62 27.50 26.27
N VAL A 153 -11.34 28.46 25.39
CA VAL A 153 -11.76 28.44 23.97
C VAL A 153 -10.54 28.02 23.15
N PHE A 154 -10.71 26.96 22.37
CA PHE A 154 -9.68 26.38 21.53
C PHE A 154 -9.87 26.82 20.08
N PRO A 155 -8.80 27.22 19.37
CA PRO A 155 -8.85 27.38 17.93
C PRO A 155 -9.01 26.00 17.27
N ALA A 156 -9.89 25.91 16.26
CA ALA A 156 -10.07 24.71 15.44
C ALA A 156 -9.47 24.93 14.05
N ASN A 157 -10.23 24.67 12.99
CA ASN A 157 -9.72 24.52 11.64
C ASN A 157 -9.79 25.83 10.85
N SER A 158 -8.90 25.93 9.85
CA SER A 158 -8.88 26.99 8.83
C SER A 158 -9.33 26.51 7.45
N ASP A 159 -9.47 25.19 7.29
CA ASP A 159 -9.76 24.51 6.05
C ASP A 159 -10.36 23.11 6.36
N PRO A 160 -10.89 22.41 5.35
CA PRO A 160 -11.59 21.15 5.58
C PRO A 160 -10.69 19.96 5.91
N GLU A 161 -9.41 19.98 5.51
CA GLU A 161 -8.59 18.76 5.42
C GLU A 161 -7.45 18.70 6.44
N THR A 162 -6.96 19.83 6.94
CA THR A 162 -5.81 19.86 7.84
C THR A 162 -6.22 19.53 9.29
N PRO A 163 -5.70 18.45 9.90
CA PRO A 163 -5.93 18.16 11.31
C PRO A 163 -5.31 19.22 12.22
N VAL A 164 -6.01 19.60 13.29
CA VAL A 164 -5.54 20.58 14.28
C VAL A 164 -5.57 20.00 15.68
N LEU A 165 -4.38 19.80 16.28
CA LEU A 165 -4.22 19.32 17.64
C LEU A 165 -4.34 20.46 18.66
N ASN A 166 -5.19 20.25 19.66
CA ASN A 166 -5.28 21.07 20.86
C ASN A 166 -5.12 20.20 22.11
N LEU A 167 -4.06 20.44 22.88
CA LEU A 167 -3.90 19.82 24.19
C LEU A 167 -4.74 20.54 25.24
N LEU A 168 -5.32 19.77 26.16
CA LEU A 168 -6.04 20.34 27.28
C LEU A 168 -5.04 21.05 28.23
N PRO A 169 -5.35 22.25 28.75
CA PRO A 169 -4.49 22.93 29.72
C PRO A 169 -4.18 22.07 30.95
N GLU A 170 -5.15 21.26 31.36
CA GLU A 170 -5.03 20.22 32.40
C GLU A 170 -5.79 18.98 31.95
N PRO A 171 -5.14 17.79 31.88
CA PRO A 171 -5.84 16.55 31.60
C PRO A 171 -6.99 16.32 32.58
N GLN A 172 -8.15 15.87 32.08
CA GLN A 172 -9.36 15.69 32.88
C GLN A 172 -9.72 14.20 32.94
N VAL A 173 -10.09 13.72 34.13
CA VAL A 173 -10.63 12.36 34.28
C VAL A 173 -12.16 12.43 34.29
N ALA A 174 -12.76 11.81 33.29
CA ALA A 174 -14.21 11.75 33.14
C ALA A 174 -14.63 10.53 32.32
N ARG A 175 -15.93 10.25 32.20
CA ARG A 175 -16.45 9.24 31.27
C ARG A 175 -16.82 9.85 29.92
N PHE A 176 -17.43 11.03 29.93
CA PHE A 176 -17.92 11.71 28.74
C PHE A 176 -17.10 12.97 28.46
N ILE A 177 -16.91 13.25 27.18
CA ILE A 177 -16.36 14.52 26.68
C ILE A 177 -17.32 15.10 25.64
N ARG A 178 -17.52 16.42 25.68
CA ARG A 178 -18.27 17.21 24.69
C ARG A 178 -17.39 18.26 24.05
N LEU A 179 -17.48 18.38 22.73
CA LEU A 179 -16.92 19.45 21.94
C LEU A 179 -18.07 20.40 21.59
N LEU A 180 -17.96 21.67 21.96
CA LEU A 180 -18.99 22.68 21.79
C LEU A 180 -18.50 23.75 20.82
N PRO A 181 -18.80 23.66 19.51
CA PRO A 181 -18.49 24.72 18.56
C PRO A 181 -18.97 26.09 19.05
N GLN A 182 -18.14 27.11 18.87
CA GLN A 182 -18.45 28.50 19.24
C GLN A 182 -18.52 29.40 18.00
N THR A 183 -17.64 29.14 17.03
CA THR A 183 -17.61 29.82 15.73
C THR A 183 -17.26 28.83 14.63
N TRP A 184 -17.73 29.09 13.41
CA TRP A 184 -17.46 28.30 12.21
C TRP A 184 -17.29 29.23 11.00
N LEU A 185 -17.01 28.66 9.83
CA LEU A 185 -16.84 29.42 8.58
C LEU A 185 -18.03 30.36 8.33
N GLN A 186 -17.75 31.62 8.00
CA GLN A 186 -18.78 32.60 7.68
C GLN A 186 -19.56 32.16 6.42
N GLY A 187 -20.87 31.94 6.57
CA GLY A 187 -21.72 31.47 5.48
C GLY A 187 -21.71 29.94 5.28
N GLY A 188 -21.00 29.19 6.12
CA GLY A 188 -21.05 27.73 6.18
C GLY A 188 -21.82 27.21 7.41
N ALA A 189 -21.73 25.90 7.64
CA ALA A 189 -22.35 25.21 8.76
C ALA A 189 -21.35 24.82 9.87
N SER A 190 -21.87 24.55 11.07
CA SER A 190 -21.08 24.00 12.17
C SER A 190 -20.82 22.51 11.95
N CYS A 191 -19.78 22.21 11.17
CA CYS A 191 -19.34 20.86 10.87
C CYS A 191 -17.96 20.56 11.45
N LEU A 192 -17.79 19.38 12.05
CA LEU A 192 -16.48 18.93 12.53
C LEU A 192 -16.33 17.40 12.46
N ARG A 193 -15.10 17.00 12.23
CA ARG A 193 -14.53 15.67 12.45
C ARG A 193 -13.57 15.77 13.63
N ALA A 194 -13.43 14.71 14.42
CA ALA A 194 -12.54 14.72 15.58
C ALA A 194 -11.89 13.37 15.88
N GLU A 195 -10.76 13.43 16.57
CA GLU A 195 -10.14 12.35 17.33
C GLU A 195 -9.87 12.85 18.76
N ILE A 196 -9.98 11.96 19.74
CA ILE A 196 -9.82 12.29 21.16
C ILE A 196 -8.58 11.58 21.69
N LEU A 197 -7.64 12.34 22.27
CA LEU A 197 -6.49 11.76 22.94
C LEU A 197 -6.86 11.41 24.38
N ALA A 198 -6.94 10.12 24.68
CA ALA A 198 -7.41 9.64 25.98
C ALA A 198 -6.80 8.29 26.38
N CYS A 199 -6.57 8.09 27.67
CA CYS A 199 -5.98 6.86 28.20
C CYS A 199 -6.77 6.33 29.41
N PRO A 200 -6.94 5.00 29.54
CA PRO A 200 -7.63 4.40 30.67
C PRO A 200 -7.00 4.81 31.99
N VAL A 201 -7.83 5.04 33.01
CA VAL A 201 -7.37 5.25 34.38
C VAL A 201 -7.47 3.93 35.13
N SER A 202 -6.43 3.56 35.87
CA SER A 202 -6.43 2.35 36.70
C SER A 202 -7.61 2.37 37.69
N ASP A 203 -8.45 1.34 37.65
CA ASP A 203 -9.56 1.18 38.60
C ASP A 203 -9.10 0.38 39.82
N PRO A 204 -8.85 1.01 40.98
CA PRO A 204 -8.38 0.32 42.18
C PRO A 204 -9.41 -0.67 42.75
N ASN A 205 -10.68 -0.60 42.35
CA ASN A 205 -11.74 -1.49 42.80
C ASN A 205 -12.09 -2.59 41.78
N SER A 206 -11.45 -2.60 40.60
CA SER A 206 -11.74 -3.54 39.50
C SER A 206 -13.23 -3.65 39.15
N LEU A 207 -13.99 -2.56 39.30
CA LEU A 207 -15.41 -2.48 38.95
C LEU A 207 -15.61 -2.56 37.44
N PHE A 208 -14.59 -2.17 36.68
CA PHE A 208 -14.50 -2.35 35.25
C PHE A 208 -13.37 -3.33 34.94
N PRO A 209 -13.65 -4.51 34.35
CA PRO A 209 -12.58 -5.36 33.87
C PRO A 209 -11.77 -4.57 32.84
N GLU A 210 -10.44 -4.50 33.01
CA GLU A 210 -9.56 -4.02 31.95
C GLU A 210 -9.90 -4.86 30.70
N VAL A 211 -10.45 -4.23 29.66
CA VAL A 211 -10.50 -4.87 28.35
C VAL A 211 -9.03 -5.13 28.03
N PRO A 212 -8.60 -6.39 27.88
CA PRO A 212 -7.22 -6.64 27.48
C PRO A 212 -7.06 -5.87 26.17
N MET A 213 -6.20 -4.85 26.14
CA MET A 213 -5.64 -4.44 24.86
C MET A 213 -5.10 -5.74 24.30
N LEU A 214 -5.69 -6.25 23.22
CA LEU A 214 -5.27 -7.48 22.57
C LEU A 214 -3.85 -7.21 22.02
N GLY A 215 -2.87 -7.31 22.91
CA GLY A 215 -1.47 -7.27 22.58
C GLY A 215 -1.13 -8.60 21.95
N SER A 216 -0.39 -8.57 20.85
CA SER A 216 0.20 -9.78 20.31
C SER A 216 1.13 -10.40 21.37
N SER A 217 1.07 -11.73 21.52
CA SER A 217 2.04 -12.48 22.32
C SER A 217 3.41 -12.59 21.66
N ASP A 218 3.51 -12.20 20.37
CA ASP A 218 4.75 -12.30 19.61
C ASP A 218 5.72 -11.19 20.06
N PRO A 219 6.98 -11.51 20.44
CA PRO A 219 7.90 -10.52 21.01
C PRO A 219 8.55 -9.59 19.96
N LEU A 220 7.75 -8.96 19.09
CA LEU A 220 8.20 -8.14 17.94
C LEU A 220 8.37 -6.65 18.29
N ASP A 221 9.07 -5.89 17.44
CA ASP A 221 9.24 -4.42 17.59
C ASP A 221 8.01 -3.67 17.03
N PHE A 222 6.98 -3.47 17.86
CA PHE A 222 5.75 -2.73 17.49
C PHE A 222 5.92 -1.22 17.68
N ARG A 223 6.27 -0.52 16.61
CA ARG A 223 6.32 0.95 16.51
C ARG A 223 6.46 1.35 15.05
N HIS A 224 6.34 2.64 14.75
CA HIS A 224 6.65 3.14 13.42
C HIS A 224 8.16 3.25 13.21
N HIS A 225 8.61 2.78 12.06
CA HIS A 225 10.03 2.75 11.70
C HIS A 225 10.33 3.82 10.67
N ASP A 226 10.98 4.92 11.08
CA ASP A 226 11.65 5.83 10.14
C ASP A 226 12.64 5.05 9.24
N TYR A 227 13.09 5.66 8.14
CA TYR A 227 13.96 5.00 7.16
C TYR A 227 15.24 4.43 7.79
N LYS A 228 15.79 5.10 8.80
CA LYS A 228 17.00 4.64 9.50
C LYS A 228 16.70 3.43 10.39
N ALA A 229 15.59 3.46 11.12
CA ALA A 229 15.13 2.39 11.99
C ALA A 229 14.72 1.16 11.18
N MET A 230 14.00 1.32 10.07
CA MET A 230 13.65 0.25 9.14
C MET A 230 14.91 -0.48 8.66
N ARG A 231 15.90 0.27 8.17
CA ARG A 231 17.18 -0.31 7.72
C ARG A 231 17.92 -1.03 8.84
N LYS A 232 17.86 -0.50 10.07
CA LYS A 232 18.50 -1.12 11.23
C LYS A 232 17.81 -2.45 11.56
N LEU A 233 16.48 -2.49 11.55
CA LEU A 233 15.68 -3.70 11.79
C LEU A 233 15.96 -4.76 10.73
N MET A 234 15.91 -4.43 9.44
CA MET A 234 16.22 -5.38 8.36
C MET A 234 17.63 -5.95 8.48
N LYS A 235 18.60 -5.10 8.87
CA LYS A 235 19.96 -5.54 9.15
C LYS A 235 20.02 -6.50 10.34
N GLN A 236 19.30 -6.21 11.43
CA GLN A 236 19.24 -7.08 12.61
C GLN A 236 18.62 -8.45 12.29
N VAL A 237 17.54 -8.49 11.52
CA VAL A 237 16.92 -9.74 11.06
C VAL A 237 17.93 -10.54 10.21
N ASN A 238 18.65 -9.87 9.30
CA ASN A 238 19.67 -10.53 8.48
C ASN A 238 20.86 -11.05 9.30
N GLU A 239 21.26 -10.34 10.36
CA GLU A 239 22.33 -10.79 11.27
C GLU A 239 21.87 -11.96 12.15
N GLN A 240 20.58 -12.04 12.47
CA GLN A 240 19.98 -13.12 13.26
C GLN A 240 19.77 -14.39 12.44
N CYS A 241 19.36 -14.27 11.18
CA CYS A 241 19.04 -15.38 10.29
C CYS A 241 19.82 -15.34 8.96
N PRO A 242 21.17 -15.26 8.97
CA PRO A 242 21.96 -15.02 7.76
C PRO A 242 21.88 -16.16 6.73
N ASN A 243 21.56 -17.38 7.17
CA ASN A 243 21.46 -18.54 6.29
C ASN A 243 20.18 -18.55 5.46
N ILE A 244 19.16 -17.80 5.90
CA ILE A 244 17.85 -17.78 5.24
C ILE A 244 17.41 -16.40 4.79
N THR A 245 18.31 -15.40 4.85
CA THR A 245 17.97 -14.02 4.51
C THR A 245 19.05 -13.33 3.70
N ARG A 246 18.63 -12.40 2.84
CA ARG A 246 19.51 -11.51 2.10
C ARG A 246 18.87 -10.13 1.92
N VAL A 247 19.50 -9.09 2.46
CA VAL A 247 19.13 -7.69 2.16
C VAL A 247 19.77 -7.26 0.83
N TYR A 248 18.97 -6.72 -0.08
CA TYR A 248 19.49 -6.02 -1.27
C TYR A 248 18.67 -4.77 -1.58
N SER A 249 19.07 -4.02 -2.62
CA SER A 249 18.34 -2.84 -3.06
C SER A 249 18.06 -2.89 -4.56
N ILE A 250 16.85 -2.49 -4.94
CA ILE A 250 16.37 -2.50 -6.34
C ILE A 250 16.58 -1.17 -7.06
N GLY A 251 16.94 -0.13 -6.32
CA GLY A 251 17.10 1.22 -6.83
C GLY A 251 17.10 2.25 -5.72
N LYS A 252 16.89 3.51 -6.08
CA LYS A 252 16.79 4.62 -5.15
C LYS A 252 15.56 5.46 -5.47
N SER A 253 14.98 6.04 -4.45
CA SER A 253 13.97 7.08 -4.55
C SER A 253 14.56 8.35 -5.15
N HIS A 254 13.71 9.33 -5.42
CA HIS A 254 14.13 10.63 -5.89
C HIS A 254 15.14 11.32 -4.95
N GLN A 255 14.92 11.24 -3.63
CA GLN A 255 15.85 11.79 -2.63
C GLN A 255 17.08 10.91 -2.37
N GLY A 256 17.26 9.83 -3.14
CA GLY A 256 18.42 8.95 -3.06
C GLY A 256 18.34 7.89 -1.98
N LEU A 257 17.19 7.71 -1.33
CA LEU A 257 16.95 6.64 -0.38
C LEU A 257 16.86 5.31 -1.13
N LYS A 258 17.67 4.32 -0.74
CA LYS A 258 17.62 2.98 -1.33
C LYS A 258 16.28 2.30 -1.03
N LEU A 259 15.66 1.73 -2.06
CA LEU A 259 14.52 0.83 -1.93
C LEU A 259 15.09 -0.54 -1.55
N TYR A 260 14.95 -0.93 -0.28
CA TYR A 260 15.49 -2.17 0.26
C TYR A 260 14.47 -3.29 0.17
N VAL A 261 14.95 -4.50 -0.15
CA VAL A 261 14.17 -5.73 -0.16
C VAL A 261 14.83 -6.72 0.78
N MET A 262 14.00 -7.41 1.59
CA MET A 262 14.40 -8.61 2.31
C MET A 262 14.02 -9.83 1.48
N GLU A 263 15.02 -10.57 1.02
CA GLU A 263 14.83 -11.91 0.50
C GLU A 263 14.86 -12.92 1.65
N MET A 264 13.94 -13.89 1.66
CA MET A 264 13.89 -14.98 2.62
C MET A 264 13.60 -16.30 1.90
N SER A 265 14.52 -17.27 2.01
CA SER A 265 14.50 -18.62 1.41
C SER A 265 15.60 -19.44 2.13
N ASP A 266 15.59 -20.77 2.04
CA ASP A 266 16.69 -21.61 2.54
C ASP A 266 17.98 -21.52 1.72
N GLN A 267 17.93 -21.01 0.48
CA GLN A 267 19.11 -20.70 -0.35
C GLN A 267 19.07 -19.25 -0.88
N PRO A 268 19.25 -18.24 -0.01
CA PRO A 268 19.13 -16.86 -0.40
C PRO A 268 20.22 -16.44 -1.39
N GLY A 269 19.78 -15.94 -2.54
CA GLY A 269 20.56 -15.24 -3.53
C GLY A 269 20.58 -15.90 -4.90
N GLU A 270 20.12 -17.13 -4.97
CA GLU A 270 20.01 -17.94 -6.16
C GLU A 270 18.55 -18.38 -6.33
N HIS A 271 18.15 -18.60 -7.57
CA HIS A 271 16.83 -19.15 -7.88
C HIS A 271 17.01 -20.65 -8.05
N GLU A 272 16.16 -21.43 -7.40
CA GLU A 272 16.18 -22.89 -7.52
C GLU A 272 15.13 -23.37 -8.52
N LEU A 273 15.51 -24.36 -9.32
CA LEU A 273 14.63 -24.91 -10.36
C LEU A 273 13.34 -25.48 -9.73
N GLY A 274 12.20 -24.90 -10.08
CA GLY A 274 10.89 -25.28 -9.58
C GLY A 274 10.46 -24.60 -8.26
N GLU A 275 11.34 -23.79 -7.64
CA GLU A 275 11.00 -22.97 -6.48
C GLU A 275 10.32 -21.66 -6.96
N PRO A 276 9.05 -21.42 -6.61
CA PRO A 276 8.35 -20.22 -7.01
C PRO A 276 8.84 -18.98 -6.26
N GLU A 277 8.78 -17.84 -6.96
CA GLU A 277 9.17 -16.53 -6.43
C GLU A 277 7.91 -15.71 -6.09
N VAL A 278 7.83 -15.20 -4.86
CA VAL A 278 6.71 -14.37 -4.37
C VAL A 278 7.22 -13.04 -3.88
N ARG A 279 6.41 -11.98 -4.02
CA ARG A 279 6.72 -10.69 -3.40
C ARG A 279 5.55 -10.07 -2.64
N TYR A 280 5.89 -9.34 -1.59
CA TYR A 280 5.01 -8.31 -1.04
C TYR A 280 5.64 -6.94 -1.25
N VAL A 281 4.82 -5.98 -1.67
CA VAL A 281 5.19 -4.57 -1.79
C VAL A 281 4.32 -3.75 -0.86
N ALA A 282 4.92 -2.84 -0.09
CA ALA A 282 4.17 -1.93 0.76
C ALA A 282 4.70 -0.50 0.66
N GLY A 283 3.91 0.43 1.19
CA GLY A 283 4.29 1.84 1.30
C GLY A 283 4.56 2.47 -0.07
N MET A 284 3.78 2.13 -1.09
CA MET A 284 3.82 2.85 -2.37
C MET A 284 3.15 4.23 -2.27
N HIS A 285 2.11 4.34 -1.43
CA HIS A 285 1.73 5.59 -0.81
C HIS A 285 2.44 5.72 0.53
N GLY A 286 3.13 6.84 0.77
CA GLY A 286 3.98 6.98 1.95
C GLY A 286 3.21 7.11 3.26
N ASN A 287 1.99 7.61 3.25
CA ASN A 287 1.13 7.73 4.44
C ASN A 287 0.29 6.48 4.74
N GLU A 288 0.33 5.47 3.88
CA GLU A 288 -0.34 4.18 4.10
C GLU A 288 0.64 3.23 4.82
N ALA A 289 0.84 3.51 6.11
CA ALA A 289 1.96 3.01 6.90
C ALA A 289 1.80 1.56 7.38
N LEU A 290 0.57 1.06 7.53
CA LEU A 290 0.35 -0.25 8.14
C LEU A 290 1.05 -1.38 7.37
N GLY A 291 0.93 -1.40 6.04
CA GLY A 291 1.60 -2.41 5.21
C GLY A 291 3.11 -2.43 5.38
N ARG A 292 3.76 -1.27 5.55
CA ARG A 292 5.20 -1.17 5.82
C ARG A 292 5.55 -1.90 7.11
N GLU A 293 4.84 -1.59 8.19
CA GLU A 293 5.12 -2.16 9.51
C GLU A 293 4.81 -3.66 9.54
N LEU A 294 3.71 -4.11 8.91
CA LEU A 294 3.39 -5.54 8.79
C LEU A 294 4.50 -6.32 8.08
N LEU A 295 5.12 -5.78 7.02
CA LEU A 295 6.24 -6.47 6.37
C LEU A 295 7.49 -6.53 7.26
N LEU A 296 7.78 -5.49 8.05
CA LEU A 296 8.90 -5.52 9.01
C LEU A 296 8.64 -6.48 10.18
N LEU A 297 7.39 -6.63 10.61
CA LEU A 297 6.96 -7.61 11.60
C LEU A 297 7.05 -9.03 11.03
N LEU A 298 6.61 -9.24 9.78
CA LEU A 298 6.70 -10.53 9.09
C LEU A 298 8.15 -11.00 8.94
N MET A 299 9.09 -10.11 8.58
CA MET A 299 10.52 -10.44 8.53
C MET A 299 11.05 -10.98 9.87
N GLN A 300 10.68 -10.33 10.98
CA GLN A 300 11.07 -10.76 12.32
C GLN A 300 10.40 -12.09 12.69
N PHE A 301 9.11 -12.23 12.39
CA PHE A 301 8.32 -13.42 12.70
C PHE A 301 8.88 -14.66 11.97
N LEU A 302 9.05 -14.59 10.66
CA LEU A 302 9.57 -15.69 9.85
C LEU A 302 10.97 -16.14 10.32
N CYS A 303 11.87 -15.19 10.61
CA CYS A 303 13.20 -15.52 11.14
C CYS A 303 13.11 -16.22 12.51
N ARG A 304 12.28 -15.73 13.43
CA ARG A 304 12.17 -16.29 14.79
C ARG A 304 11.52 -17.66 14.79
N GLU A 305 10.42 -17.83 14.05
CA GLU A 305 9.71 -19.10 14.00
C GLU A 305 10.50 -20.16 13.22
N PHE A 306 11.27 -19.76 12.20
CA PHE A 306 12.26 -20.65 11.59
C PHE A 306 13.31 -21.14 12.59
N LEU A 307 13.87 -20.23 13.42
CA LEU A 307 14.84 -20.61 14.46
C LEU A 307 14.23 -21.50 15.55
N ARG A 308 12.91 -21.44 15.76
CA ARG A 308 12.17 -22.32 16.67
C ARG A 308 11.85 -23.68 16.04
N GLY A 309 12.01 -23.83 14.73
CA GLY A 309 11.66 -25.03 13.99
C GLY A 309 10.16 -25.19 13.79
N ASP A 310 9.42 -24.08 13.65
CA ASP A 310 8.00 -24.14 13.30
C ASP A 310 7.82 -24.79 11.91
N PRO A 311 7.05 -25.89 11.80
CA PRO A 311 6.96 -26.65 10.56
C PRO A 311 6.30 -25.88 9.41
N ARG A 312 5.38 -24.95 9.69
CA ARG A 312 4.70 -24.14 8.68
C ARG A 312 5.69 -23.15 8.06
N VAL A 313 6.40 -22.39 8.90
CA VAL A 313 7.39 -21.40 8.47
C VAL A 313 8.61 -22.06 7.82
N THR A 314 9.12 -23.17 8.38
CA THR A 314 10.22 -23.90 7.76
C THR A 314 9.85 -24.38 6.36
N ARG A 315 8.68 -25.01 6.18
CA ARG A 315 8.21 -25.45 4.87
C ARG A 315 8.06 -24.29 3.89
N LEU A 316 7.46 -23.19 4.34
CA LEU A 316 7.25 -22.00 3.53
C LEU A 316 8.60 -21.45 2.99
N LEU A 317 9.63 -21.36 3.83
CA LEU A 317 10.94 -20.84 3.43
C LEU A 317 11.79 -21.82 2.62
N THR A 318 11.51 -23.13 2.68
CA THR A 318 12.24 -24.15 1.89
C THR A 318 11.60 -24.44 0.54
N GLU A 319 10.32 -24.08 0.36
CA GLU A 319 9.55 -24.38 -0.86
C GLU A 319 9.18 -23.10 -1.63
N THR A 320 9.64 -21.93 -1.18
CA THR A 320 9.27 -20.64 -1.76
C THR A 320 10.33 -19.60 -1.44
N ARG A 321 10.65 -18.79 -2.46
CA ARG A 321 11.54 -17.65 -2.31
C ARG A 321 10.74 -16.36 -2.19
N ILE A 322 10.82 -15.76 -1.00
CA ILE A 322 9.98 -14.62 -0.62
C ILE A 322 10.78 -13.33 -0.69
N HIS A 323 10.22 -12.31 -1.34
CA HIS A 323 10.81 -10.98 -1.42
C HIS A 323 9.90 -9.90 -0.82
N LEU A 324 10.34 -9.25 0.25
CA LEU A 324 9.56 -8.26 0.99
C LEU A 324 10.13 -6.85 0.78
N LEU A 325 9.39 -5.98 0.09
CA LEU A 325 9.69 -4.56 -0.11
C LEU A 325 8.81 -3.72 0.85
N PRO A 326 9.30 -3.36 2.06
CA PRO A 326 8.50 -2.65 3.06
C PRO A 326 8.15 -1.21 2.67
N SER A 327 8.89 -0.59 1.74
CA SER A 327 8.66 0.80 1.37
C SER A 327 9.13 1.08 -0.04
N MET A 328 8.17 1.13 -0.97
CA MET A 328 8.40 1.56 -2.35
C MET A 328 8.58 3.09 -2.44
N ASN A 329 7.85 3.87 -1.62
CA ASN A 329 7.93 5.33 -1.52
C ASN A 329 8.48 5.77 -0.14
N PRO A 330 9.79 5.59 0.12
CA PRO A 330 10.37 6.02 1.39
C PRO A 330 10.38 7.55 1.57
N ASP A 331 10.40 8.33 0.48
CA ASP A 331 10.39 9.79 0.54
C ASP A 331 9.05 10.34 1.04
N GLY A 332 7.94 9.77 0.55
CA GLY A 332 6.60 10.05 1.03
C GLY A 332 6.41 9.63 2.48
N TYR A 333 6.89 8.43 2.85
CA TYR A 333 6.80 7.95 4.24
C TYR A 333 7.56 8.85 5.21
N GLU A 334 8.76 9.31 4.87
CA GLU A 334 9.50 10.25 5.73
C GLU A 334 8.76 11.58 5.93
N THR A 335 7.95 11.99 4.97
CA THR A 335 7.08 13.18 5.09
C THR A 335 5.92 12.90 6.04
N ALA A 336 5.23 11.78 5.85
CA ALA A 336 4.13 11.32 6.70
C ALA A 336 4.59 11.08 8.16
N PHE A 337 5.70 10.37 8.35
CA PHE A 337 6.27 10.03 9.66
C PHE A 337 6.64 11.26 10.49
N ARG A 338 7.12 12.35 9.85
CA ARG A 338 7.42 13.60 10.57
C ARG A 338 6.18 14.32 11.10
N ARG A 339 5.02 14.12 10.46
CA ARG A 339 3.73 14.60 10.96
C ARG A 339 3.20 13.70 12.06
N GLY A 340 3.34 12.39 11.89
CA GLY A 340 2.87 11.38 12.82
C GLY A 340 1.43 10.94 12.53
N SER A 341 1.04 9.86 13.21
CA SER A 341 -0.32 9.32 13.23
C SER A 341 -1.35 10.39 13.63
N GLU A 342 -2.58 10.28 13.11
CA GLU A 342 -3.69 11.26 13.19
C GLU A 342 -3.41 12.60 12.45
N MET A 343 -2.21 13.15 12.59
CA MET A 343 -1.87 14.49 12.11
C MET A 343 -1.46 14.55 10.63
N VAL A 344 -1.04 13.42 10.04
CA VAL A 344 -0.68 13.33 8.62
C VAL A 344 -1.88 13.55 7.69
N GLY A 345 -3.10 13.27 8.17
CA GLY A 345 -4.31 13.37 7.37
C GLY A 345 -4.32 12.45 6.14
N TRP A 346 -5.27 12.69 5.24
CA TRP A 346 -5.55 11.77 4.13
C TRP A 346 -4.50 11.77 3.00
N ALA A 347 -3.77 12.89 2.82
CA ALA A 347 -3.01 13.17 1.60
C ALA A 347 -1.52 13.45 1.81
N GLU A 348 -1.09 14.00 2.95
CA GLU A 348 0.31 14.39 3.16
C GLU A 348 1.21 13.15 3.17
N GLY A 349 2.21 13.10 2.28
CA GLY A 349 3.10 11.94 2.15
C GLY A 349 2.58 10.80 1.27
N ARG A 350 1.38 10.90 0.69
CA ARG A 350 0.85 9.92 -0.28
C ARG A 350 1.75 9.79 -1.51
N TRP A 351 1.94 10.91 -2.22
CA TRP A 351 2.73 10.97 -3.45
C TRP A 351 4.23 10.81 -3.18
N ASN A 352 5.00 10.48 -4.22
CA ASN A 352 6.46 10.53 -4.11
C ASN A 352 6.96 11.98 -3.99
N HIS A 353 8.27 12.17 -3.84
CA HIS A 353 8.85 13.52 -3.70
C HIS A 353 8.53 14.48 -4.87
N GLN A 354 8.26 13.93 -6.06
CA GLN A 354 7.94 14.70 -7.26
C GLN A 354 6.45 15.02 -7.39
N GLY A 355 5.61 14.63 -6.43
CA GLY A 355 4.15 14.75 -6.52
C GLY A 355 3.50 13.75 -7.47
N ILE A 356 4.18 12.65 -7.79
CA ILE A 356 3.66 11.58 -8.65
C ILE A 356 3.03 10.50 -7.78
N ASP A 357 1.82 10.07 -8.16
CA ASP A 357 1.16 8.94 -7.54
C ASP A 357 1.73 7.66 -8.17
N LEU A 358 2.44 6.85 -7.37
CA LEU A 358 3.13 5.68 -7.89
C LEU A 358 2.16 4.60 -8.40
N ASN A 359 0.91 4.58 -7.93
CA ASN A 359 -0.11 3.64 -8.43
C ASN A 359 -0.87 4.15 -9.66
N HIS A 360 -0.46 5.30 -10.21
CA HIS A 360 -0.89 5.82 -11.51
C HIS A 360 0.30 6.04 -12.45
N ASN A 361 1.46 5.43 -12.15
CA ASN A 361 2.70 5.72 -12.84
C ASN A 361 3.27 4.54 -13.62
N PHE A 362 2.70 3.33 -13.50
CA PHE A 362 3.08 2.21 -14.36
C PHE A 362 2.57 2.42 -15.79
N ALA A 363 3.15 1.71 -16.75
CA ALA A 363 2.72 1.82 -18.13
C ALA A 363 1.30 1.27 -18.27
N ASP A 364 0.41 2.04 -18.88
CA ASP A 364 -0.89 1.53 -19.33
C ASP A 364 -0.65 0.52 -20.46
N LEU A 365 -0.89 -0.75 -20.15
CA LEU A 365 -0.83 -1.87 -21.09
C LEU A 365 -2.23 -2.40 -21.43
N ASN A 366 -3.27 -1.93 -20.72
CA ASN A 366 -4.66 -2.31 -20.92
C ASN A 366 -5.16 -1.78 -22.25
N THR A 367 -4.97 -0.48 -22.51
CA THR A 367 -5.40 0.18 -23.75
C THR A 367 -4.87 -0.52 -25.02
N PRO A 368 -3.55 -0.72 -25.20
CA PRO A 368 -3.05 -1.37 -26.42
C PRO A 368 -3.46 -2.84 -26.54
N LEU A 369 -3.69 -3.55 -25.42
CA LEU A 369 -4.21 -4.91 -25.45
C LEU A 369 -5.65 -4.93 -25.97
N TRP A 370 -6.53 -4.12 -25.39
CA TRP A 370 -7.95 -4.11 -25.74
C TRP A 370 -8.19 -3.60 -27.15
N GLU A 371 -7.45 -2.59 -27.61
CA GLU A 371 -7.46 -2.16 -29.02
C GLU A 371 -7.09 -3.33 -29.96
N ALA A 372 -6.05 -4.10 -29.60
CA ALA A 372 -5.64 -5.26 -30.39
C ALA A 372 -6.65 -6.42 -30.31
N GLU A 373 -7.34 -6.63 -29.19
CA GLU A 373 -8.43 -7.60 -29.07
C GLU A 373 -9.61 -7.23 -29.96
N ASP A 374 -10.03 -5.96 -29.93
CA ASP A 374 -11.15 -5.45 -30.73
C ASP A 374 -10.86 -5.56 -32.23
N ASP A 375 -9.59 -5.41 -32.64
CA ASP A 375 -9.10 -5.60 -34.01
C ASP A 375 -8.84 -7.08 -34.38
N GLY A 376 -8.99 -8.03 -33.44
CA GLY A 376 -8.74 -9.46 -33.67
C GLY A 376 -7.26 -9.82 -33.89
N LEU A 377 -6.36 -9.03 -33.32
CA LEU A 377 -4.90 -9.17 -33.45
C LEU A 377 -4.25 -10.02 -32.35
N VAL A 378 -5.00 -10.38 -31.30
CA VAL A 378 -4.53 -11.18 -30.15
C VAL A 378 -4.94 -12.66 -30.32
N PRO A 379 -4.04 -13.64 -30.10
CA PRO A 379 -2.65 -13.51 -29.66
C PRO A 379 -1.61 -13.46 -30.81
N ASP A 380 -2.05 -13.55 -32.07
CA ASP A 380 -1.15 -13.83 -33.21
C ASP A 380 -0.18 -12.68 -33.55
N THR A 381 -0.64 -11.43 -33.45
CA THR A 381 0.15 -10.23 -33.77
C THR A 381 0.56 -9.48 -32.51
N VAL A 382 -0.35 -9.39 -31.54
CA VAL A 382 -0.10 -8.82 -30.21
C VAL A 382 -0.26 -9.94 -29.19
N PRO A 383 0.75 -10.22 -28.33
CA PRO A 383 0.64 -11.31 -27.38
C PRO A 383 -0.38 -10.98 -26.27
N ASN A 384 -1.04 -12.00 -25.72
CA ASN A 384 -1.95 -11.86 -24.57
C ASN A 384 -1.22 -11.83 -23.20
N HIS A 385 0.11 -11.78 -23.22
CA HIS A 385 1.02 -11.80 -22.07
C HIS A 385 2.31 -11.06 -22.41
N HIS A 386 3.07 -10.62 -21.41
CA HIS A 386 4.39 -9.98 -21.59
C HIS A 386 4.37 -8.82 -22.60
N LEU A 387 3.33 -7.99 -22.55
CA LEU A 387 3.16 -6.88 -23.46
C LEU A 387 4.38 -5.95 -23.39
N PRO A 388 4.99 -5.57 -24.53
CA PRO A 388 6.19 -4.75 -24.50
C PRO A 388 5.88 -3.36 -23.93
N LEU A 389 6.86 -2.79 -23.21
CA LEU A 389 6.73 -1.40 -22.73
C LEU A 389 6.56 -0.45 -23.92
N PRO A 390 5.58 0.47 -23.88
CA PRO A 390 5.41 1.46 -24.92
C PRO A 390 6.68 2.28 -25.13
N THR A 391 7.03 2.60 -26.37
CA THR A 391 8.26 3.34 -26.69
C THR A 391 8.37 4.63 -25.91
N TYR A 392 7.26 5.38 -25.76
CA TYR A 392 7.23 6.64 -25.01
C TYR A 392 7.65 6.47 -23.54
N TYR A 393 7.37 5.31 -22.94
CA TYR A 393 7.63 5.01 -21.53
C TYR A 393 9.13 4.76 -21.25
N THR A 394 9.87 4.37 -22.29
CA THR A 394 11.32 4.14 -22.21
C THR A 394 12.16 5.39 -22.47
N LEU A 395 11.53 6.48 -22.93
CA LEU A 395 12.25 7.71 -23.23
C LEU A 395 12.81 8.38 -21.96
N PRO A 396 13.98 9.06 -22.05
CA PRO A 396 14.59 9.75 -20.90
C PRO A 396 13.73 10.87 -20.30
N ASN A 397 12.84 11.47 -21.10
CA ASN A 397 11.94 12.55 -20.70
C ASN A 397 10.55 12.04 -20.27
N ALA A 398 10.31 10.72 -20.26
CA ALA A 398 9.04 10.18 -19.78
C ALA A 398 8.88 10.45 -18.29
N THR A 399 7.68 10.87 -17.88
CA THR A 399 7.31 11.15 -16.48
C THR A 399 7.12 9.86 -15.69
N VAL A 400 8.20 9.08 -15.56
CA VAL A 400 8.22 7.82 -14.80
C VAL A 400 9.16 8.00 -13.62
N ALA A 401 8.60 7.84 -12.42
CA ALA A 401 9.30 8.01 -11.17
C ALA A 401 10.47 7.00 -11.04
N PRO A 402 11.58 7.38 -10.37
CA PRO A 402 12.71 6.48 -10.18
C PRO A 402 12.33 5.22 -9.37
N GLU A 403 11.36 5.32 -8.47
CA GLU A 403 10.77 4.21 -7.72
C GLU A 403 10.09 3.21 -8.67
N THR A 404 9.20 3.70 -9.55
CA THR A 404 8.51 2.89 -10.56
C THR A 404 9.50 2.19 -11.49
N ARG A 405 10.52 2.90 -11.99
CA ARG A 405 11.57 2.28 -12.84
C ARG A 405 12.37 1.21 -12.10
N ALA A 406 12.60 1.39 -10.79
CA ALA A 406 13.30 0.40 -9.98
C ALA A 406 12.46 -0.87 -9.81
N VAL A 407 11.16 -0.74 -9.56
CA VAL A 407 10.22 -1.86 -9.42
C VAL A 407 10.04 -2.60 -10.75
N ILE A 408 9.86 -1.90 -11.88
CA ILE A 408 9.76 -2.55 -13.20
C ILE A 408 11.00 -3.40 -13.51
N ARG A 409 12.21 -2.85 -13.29
CA ARG A 409 13.46 -3.63 -13.50
C ARG A 409 13.57 -4.81 -12.55
N TRP A 410 13.00 -4.71 -11.36
CA TRP A 410 12.99 -5.79 -10.39
C TRP A 410 12.02 -6.91 -10.81
N MET A 411 10.82 -6.56 -11.25
CA MET A 411 9.83 -7.47 -11.83
C MET A 411 10.39 -8.23 -13.05
N GLN A 412 11.19 -7.57 -13.89
CA GLN A 412 11.82 -8.19 -15.07
C GLN A 412 13.00 -9.13 -14.73
N ARG A 413 13.56 -9.02 -13.53
CA ARG A 413 14.77 -9.75 -13.14
C ARG A 413 14.46 -11.08 -12.44
N ILE A 414 13.34 -11.14 -11.73
CA ILE A 414 12.95 -12.29 -10.90
C ILE A 414 11.65 -12.84 -11.47
N PRO A 415 11.51 -14.15 -11.69
CA PRO A 415 10.33 -14.75 -12.28
C PRO A 415 9.19 -14.84 -11.25
N PHE A 416 8.70 -13.68 -10.79
CA PHE A 416 7.62 -13.60 -9.82
C PHE A 416 6.35 -14.27 -10.34
N VAL A 417 5.75 -15.09 -9.48
CA VAL A 417 4.53 -15.85 -9.77
C VAL A 417 3.33 -15.20 -9.09
N LEU A 418 3.48 -14.82 -7.82
CA LEU A 418 2.43 -14.24 -6.99
C LEU A 418 2.95 -12.97 -6.31
N SER A 419 2.07 -11.98 -6.15
CA SER A 419 2.35 -10.75 -5.44
C SER A 419 1.12 -10.18 -4.76
N ALA A 420 1.32 -9.39 -3.71
CA ALA A 420 0.33 -8.38 -3.35
C ALA A 420 1.01 -7.05 -3.01
N ASN A 421 0.32 -5.95 -3.32
CA ASN A 421 0.66 -4.64 -2.80
C ASN A 421 -0.28 -4.23 -1.65
N LEU A 422 0.31 -3.70 -0.59
CA LEU A 422 -0.36 -3.42 0.68
C LEU A 422 -0.62 -1.92 0.82
N HIS A 423 -1.89 -1.58 1.04
CA HIS A 423 -2.44 -0.23 1.11
C HIS A 423 -3.22 0.01 2.41
N GLY A 424 -3.67 1.25 2.59
CA GLY A 424 -4.55 1.64 3.68
C GLY A 424 -5.50 2.76 3.27
N GLY A 425 -6.62 2.85 3.98
CA GLY A 425 -7.71 3.80 3.75
C GLY A 425 -9.06 3.10 3.68
N GLU A 426 -9.08 1.82 3.33
CA GLU A 426 -10.26 0.97 3.29
C GLU A 426 -9.96 -0.43 3.86
N LEU A 427 -10.96 -1.31 3.85
CA LEU A 427 -10.80 -2.69 4.32
C LEU A 427 -11.45 -3.71 3.37
N VAL A 428 -10.73 -3.98 2.27
CA VAL A 428 -11.14 -4.81 1.12
C VAL A 428 -9.92 -5.36 0.37
N VAL A 429 -10.06 -6.47 -0.34
CA VAL A 429 -9.04 -6.94 -1.30
C VAL A 429 -9.52 -6.65 -2.73
N SER A 430 -8.79 -5.78 -3.43
CA SER A 430 -9.05 -5.40 -4.82
C SER A 430 -8.22 -6.24 -5.78
N TYR A 431 -8.82 -6.69 -6.88
CA TYR A 431 -8.14 -7.51 -7.88
C TYR A 431 -8.33 -7.00 -9.32
N PRO A 432 -7.39 -7.32 -10.24
CA PRO A 432 -7.42 -6.85 -11.62
C PRO A 432 -8.71 -7.17 -12.42
N PHE A 433 -9.02 -6.43 -13.47
CA PHE A 433 -8.32 -5.20 -13.87
C PHE A 433 -8.74 -4.01 -13.01
N ASP A 434 -7.81 -3.09 -12.76
CA ASP A 434 -8.10 -1.84 -12.07
C ASP A 434 -8.57 -0.73 -13.03
N MET A 435 -8.23 -0.81 -14.31
CA MET A 435 -8.73 0.11 -15.34
C MET A 435 -10.06 -0.37 -15.93
N THR A 436 -11.00 0.54 -16.13
CA THR A 436 -12.27 0.29 -16.84
C THR A 436 -12.03 0.13 -18.35
N ARG A 437 -12.69 -0.84 -18.99
CA ARG A 437 -12.59 -1.02 -20.45
C ARG A 437 -13.29 0.09 -21.20
N THR A 438 -14.45 0.54 -20.73
CA THR A 438 -15.22 1.62 -21.33
C THR A 438 -14.52 2.96 -21.06
N PRO A 439 -14.15 3.74 -22.10
CA PRO A 439 -13.56 5.05 -21.90
C PRO A 439 -14.50 5.96 -21.10
N TRP A 440 -13.93 6.72 -20.15
CA TRP A 440 -14.64 7.67 -19.27
C TRP A 440 -15.58 7.05 -18.22
N ALA A 441 -15.74 5.73 -18.20
CA ALA A 441 -16.46 5.08 -17.10
C ALA A 441 -15.66 5.28 -15.80
N ALA A 442 -16.32 5.80 -14.76
CA ALA A 442 -15.69 5.92 -13.45
C ALA A 442 -15.58 4.55 -12.74
N ARG A 443 -16.50 3.64 -13.06
CA ARG A 443 -16.65 2.30 -12.48
C ARG A 443 -17.23 1.35 -13.52
N GLU A 444 -16.66 0.16 -13.65
CA GLU A 444 -17.16 -0.92 -14.52
C GLU A 444 -16.47 -2.24 -14.14
N LEU A 445 -17.24 -3.30 -13.89
CA LEU A 445 -16.70 -4.64 -13.74
C LEU A 445 -15.90 -5.04 -14.99
N THR A 446 -14.58 -5.10 -14.84
CA THR A 446 -13.63 -5.36 -15.94
C THR A 446 -12.79 -6.60 -15.58
N PRO A 447 -13.33 -7.81 -15.80
CA PRO A 447 -12.69 -9.05 -15.37
C PRO A 447 -11.47 -9.39 -16.24
N THR A 448 -10.50 -10.09 -15.64
CA THR A 448 -9.39 -10.70 -16.38
C THR A 448 -9.77 -12.06 -16.97
N PRO A 449 -9.00 -12.59 -17.94
CA PRO A 449 -9.10 -14.00 -18.34
C PRO A 449 -8.97 -14.99 -17.17
N ASP A 450 -8.23 -14.62 -16.11
CA ASP A 450 -7.98 -15.41 -14.90
C ASP A 450 -8.86 -15.00 -13.69
N GLU A 451 -10.04 -14.42 -13.94
CA GLU A 451 -11.00 -13.96 -12.91
C GLU A 451 -11.20 -14.98 -11.77
N ALA A 452 -11.33 -16.26 -12.10
CA ALA A 452 -11.54 -17.32 -11.11
C ALA A 452 -10.36 -17.45 -10.12
N VAL A 453 -9.12 -17.28 -10.60
CA VAL A 453 -7.91 -17.33 -9.76
C VAL A 453 -7.81 -16.07 -8.91
N PHE A 454 -8.04 -14.89 -9.49
CA PHE A 454 -8.00 -13.63 -8.74
C PHE A 454 -9.05 -13.58 -7.64
N ARG A 455 -10.30 -13.98 -7.91
CA ARG A 455 -11.34 -14.09 -6.88
C ARG A 455 -10.95 -15.08 -5.78
N TRP A 456 -10.33 -16.21 -6.13
CA TRP A 456 -9.82 -17.17 -5.15
C TRP A 456 -8.76 -16.54 -4.24
N LEU A 457 -7.71 -15.95 -4.83
CA LEU A 457 -6.60 -15.32 -4.10
C LEU A 457 -7.10 -14.20 -3.17
N SER A 458 -8.00 -13.35 -3.66
CA SER A 458 -8.60 -12.27 -2.88
C SER A 458 -9.44 -12.80 -1.74
N THR A 459 -10.24 -13.85 -1.99
CA THR A 459 -11.07 -14.49 -0.97
C THR A 459 -10.22 -15.19 0.09
N VAL A 460 -9.06 -15.75 -0.26
CA VAL A 460 -8.15 -16.37 0.73
C VAL A 460 -7.64 -15.33 1.71
N TYR A 461 -7.18 -14.17 1.24
CA TYR A 461 -6.69 -13.11 2.13
C TYR A 461 -7.85 -12.55 2.98
N ALA A 462 -8.94 -12.13 2.33
CA ALA A 462 -10.10 -11.57 3.01
C ALA A 462 -10.77 -12.55 3.98
N GLY A 463 -10.78 -13.85 3.62
CA GLY A 463 -11.28 -14.99 4.38
C GLY A 463 -10.50 -15.29 5.65
N THR A 464 -9.23 -14.88 5.69
CA THR A 464 -8.31 -15.19 6.80
C THR A 464 -8.04 -13.97 7.69
N ASN A 465 -8.27 -12.75 7.18
CA ASN A 465 -8.13 -11.53 7.98
C ASN A 465 -9.27 -11.43 9.02
N ARG A 466 -8.91 -11.24 10.29
CA ARG A 466 -9.87 -11.29 11.41
C ARG A 466 -10.93 -10.19 11.35
N VAL A 467 -10.55 -8.97 10.94
CA VAL A 467 -11.48 -7.82 10.88
C VAL A 467 -12.31 -7.87 9.60
N MET A 468 -11.77 -8.38 8.49
CA MET A 468 -12.55 -8.59 7.27
C MET A 468 -13.67 -9.61 7.48
N GLN A 469 -13.41 -10.68 8.23
CA GLN A 469 -14.41 -11.71 8.52
C GLN A 469 -15.42 -11.34 9.60
N ASP A 470 -15.22 -10.24 10.32
CA ASP A 470 -16.14 -9.84 11.39
C ASP A 470 -17.47 -9.34 10.80
N PRO A 471 -18.60 -10.06 11.02
CA PRO A 471 -19.91 -9.65 10.48
C PRO A 471 -20.48 -8.42 11.18
N ASP A 472 -19.98 -8.08 12.37
CA ASP A 472 -20.44 -6.93 13.16
C ASP A 472 -19.59 -5.67 12.90
N ARG A 473 -18.63 -5.74 11.96
CA ARG A 473 -17.74 -4.62 11.64
C ARG A 473 -18.50 -3.45 11.02
N ARG A 474 -18.10 -2.23 11.39
CA ARG A 474 -18.57 -0.99 10.74
C ARG A 474 -17.80 -0.77 9.43
N PRO A 475 -18.45 -0.34 8.33
CA PRO A 475 -17.76 0.15 7.13
C PRO A 475 -16.80 1.30 7.46
N CYS A 476 -15.71 1.46 6.72
CA CYS A 476 -14.76 2.56 6.96
C CYS A 476 -15.42 3.92 6.68
N HIS A 477 -15.81 4.13 5.43
CA HIS A 477 -16.31 5.42 4.94
C HIS A 477 -17.74 5.30 4.43
N ASN A 478 -17.94 5.04 3.14
CA ASN A 478 -19.23 5.17 2.46
C ASN A 478 -19.71 3.87 1.78
N GLN A 479 -18.82 2.88 1.61
CA GLN A 479 -19.10 1.63 0.93
C GLN A 479 -18.93 0.45 1.90
N ASP A 480 -19.93 -0.43 1.93
CA ASP A 480 -19.87 -1.66 2.71
C ASP A 480 -19.43 -2.84 1.82
N PHE A 481 -18.15 -3.18 1.91
CA PHE A 481 -17.57 -4.30 1.16
C PHE A 481 -17.93 -5.68 1.73
N SER A 482 -18.46 -5.76 2.96
CA SER A 482 -18.85 -7.04 3.57
C SER A 482 -19.98 -7.72 2.81
N LEU A 483 -20.86 -6.93 2.19
CA LEU A 483 -21.94 -7.39 1.32
C LEU A 483 -21.44 -8.17 0.09
N TYR A 484 -20.17 -7.98 -0.28
CA TYR A 484 -19.52 -8.61 -1.43
C TYR A 484 -18.40 -9.58 -1.01
N GLY A 485 -18.36 -9.99 0.26
CA GLY A 485 -17.34 -10.90 0.78
C GLY A 485 -15.96 -10.25 0.95
N ASN A 486 -15.91 -8.90 1.03
CA ASN A 486 -14.70 -8.10 1.20
C ASN A 486 -13.70 -8.23 0.04
N VAL A 487 -14.20 -8.57 -1.15
CA VAL A 487 -13.43 -8.63 -2.39
C VAL A 487 -14.13 -7.79 -3.45
N ILE A 488 -13.36 -7.11 -4.29
CA ILE A 488 -13.92 -6.30 -5.38
C ILE A 488 -12.96 -6.28 -6.58
N ASN A 489 -13.51 -6.23 -7.80
CA ASN A 489 -12.71 -5.92 -8.97
C ASN A 489 -12.31 -4.43 -8.94
N GLY A 490 -11.05 -4.11 -9.24
CA GLY A 490 -10.54 -2.75 -9.09
C GLY A 490 -11.34 -1.73 -9.90
N ALA A 491 -11.58 -2.03 -11.18
CA ALA A 491 -12.36 -1.16 -12.05
C ALA A 491 -13.84 -1.03 -11.63
N ASP A 492 -14.43 -2.05 -11.01
CA ASP A 492 -15.79 -1.99 -10.42
C ASP A 492 -15.84 -1.09 -9.18
N TRP A 493 -14.74 -1.04 -8.42
CA TRP A 493 -14.60 -0.11 -7.31
C TRP A 493 -14.41 1.32 -7.83
N HIS A 494 -13.30 1.59 -8.53
CA HIS A 494 -12.98 2.85 -9.20
C HIS A 494 -11.83 2.65 -10.19
N THR A 495 -11.89 3.32 -11.35
CA THR A 495 -10.88 3.17 -12.40
C THR A 495 -9.49 3.71 -11.97
N VAL A 496 -8.45 2.88 -12.06
CA VAL A 496 -7.05 3.25 -11.76
C VAL A 496 -6.15 2.90 -12.97
N PRO A 497 -6.03 3.81 -13.96
CA PRO A 497 -5.11 3.59 -15.06
C PRO A 497 -3.66 3.70 -14.60
N GLY A 498 -2.80 2.82 -15.12
CA GLY A 498 -1.38 2.78 -14.77
C GLY A 498 -1.09 2.20 -13.38
N SER A 499 -1.93 1.27 -12.91
CA SER A 499 -1.73 0.56 -11.65
C SER A 499 -0.61 -0.48 -11.71
N MET A 500 -0.04 -0.78 -10.54
CA MET A 500 1.01 -1.81 -10.44
C MET A 500 0.46 -3.24 -10.64
N ASN A 501 -0.79 -3.46 -10.27
CA ASN A 501 -1.52 -4.72 -10.44
C ASN A 501 -1.62 -5.11 -11.92
N ASP A 502 -2.27 -4.25 -12.72
CA ASP A 502 -2.51 -4.48 -14.13
C ASP A 502 -1.18 -4.62 -14.87
N PHE A 503 -0.19 -3.80 -14.51
CA PHE A 503 1.15 -3.92 -15.06
C PHE A 503 1.82 -5.27 -14.74
N SER A 504 1.71 -5.76 -13.50
CA SER A 504 2.29 -7.05 -13.10
C SER A 504 1.74 -8.18 -13.95
N TYR A 505 0.42 -8.22 -14.11
CA TYR A 505 -0.29 -9.25 -14.86
C TYR A 505 -0.02 -9.15 -16.37
N LEU A 506 -0.01 -7.94 -16.94
CA LEU A 506 0.13 -7.75 -18.38
C LEU A 506 1.57 -7.78 -18.89
N HIS A 507 2.55 -7.40 -18.07
CA HIS A 507 3.96 -7.32 -18.46
C HIS A 507 4.81 -8.52 -18.04
N THR A 508 4.35 -9.34 -17.09
CA THR A 508 5.12 -10.45 -16.50
C THR A 508 4.25 -11.70 -16.30
N ASN A 509 4.77 -12.72 -15.63
CA ASN A 509 3.98 -13.89 -15.18
C ASN A 509 3.26 -13.65 -13.84
N CYS A 510 3.48 -12.52 -13.19
CA CYS A 510 3.11 -12.30 -11.79
C CYS A 510 1.64 -11.91 -11.64
N PHE A 511 0.90 -12.66 -10.84
CA PHE A 511 -0.47 -12.33 -10.46
C PHE A 511 -0.41 -11.45 -9.21
N GLU A 512 -0.88 -10.20 -9.31
CA GLU A 512 -0.83 -9.23 -8.21
C GLU A 512 -2.23 -8.76 -7.81
N VAL A 513 -2.49 -8.67 -6.50
CA VAL A 513 -3.70 -8.05 -5.93
C VAL A 513 -3.33 -6.86 -5.03
N THR A 514 -4.29 -5.97 -4.79
CA THR A 514 -4.17 -4.88 -3.81
C THR A 514 -4.92 -5.26 -2.55
N VAL A 515 -4.27 -5.15 -1.39
CA VAL A 515 -4.90 -5.37 -0.08
C VAL A 515 -4.99 -4.06 0.66
N GLU A 516 -6.21 -3.58 0.92
CA GLU A 516 -6.49 -2.45 1.80
C GLU A 516 -6.62 -2.98 3.24
N LEU A 517 -5.67 -2.60 4.10
CA LEU A 517 -5.45 -3.28 5.39
C LEU A 517 -6.20 -2.66 6.57
N SER A 518 -6.55 -1.38 6.49
CA SER A 518 -7.11 -0.61 7.61
C SER A 518 -7.80 0.67 7.13
N CYS A 519 -8.84 1.11 7.84
CA CYS A 519 -9.52 2.39 7.57
C CYS A 519 -8.59 3.59 7.83
N ASP A 520 -7.83 3.53 8.94
CA ASP A 520 -6.79 4.48 9.27
C ASP A 520 -5.54 4.18 8.41
N LYS A 521 -5.09 5.17 7.65
CA LYS A 521 -3.90 5.02 6.79
C LYS A 521 -2.61 4.93 7.60
N PHE A 522 -2.55 5.64 8.72
CA PHE A 522 -1.37 5.75 9.58
C PHE A 522 -1.77 5.47 11.04
N PRO A 523 -2.12 4.20 11.36
CA PRO A 523 -2.60 3.82 12.68
C PRO A 523 -1.58 4.10 13.76
N HIS A 524 -2.04 4.51 14.93
CA HIS A 524 -1.14 4.82 16.04
C HIS A 524 -0.37 3.57 16.53
N GLU A 525 0.81 3.76 17.12
CA GLU A 525 1.73 2.65 17.47
C GLU A 525 1.12 1.63 18.45
N ASN A 526 0.20 2.07 19.31
CA ASN A 526 -0.54 1.21 20.24
C ASN A 526 -1.54 0.28 19.52
N GLU A 527 -1.78 0.48 18.23
CA GLU A 527 -2.68 -0.32 17.41
C GLU A 527 -1.98 -1.42 16.64
N LEU A 528 -0.68 -1.26 16.37
CA LEU A 528 0.12 -2.20 15.59
C LEU A 528 0.08 -3.65 16.11
N PRO A 529 0.06 -3.95 17.43
CA PRO A 529 -0.05 -5.33 17.90
C PRO A 529 -1.36 -6.01 17.49
N GLN A 530 -2.49 -5.28 17.54
CA GLN A 530 -3.78 -5.80 17.10
C GLN A 530 -3.81 -5.95 15.58
N GLU A 531 -3.30 -4.96 14.85
CA GLU A 531 -3.26 -5.04 13.38
C GLU A 531 -2.38 -6.16 12.86
N TRP A 532 -1.29 -6.47 13.56
CA TRP A 532 -0.49 -7.66 13.31
C TRP A 532 -1.31 -8.93 13.48
N GLU A 533 -2.03 -9.07 14.59
CA GLU A 533 -2.88 -10.24 14.84
C GLU A 533 -4.05 -10.36 13.85
N ASN A 534 -4.56 -9.24 13.33
CA ASN A 534 -5.59 -9.22 12.30
C ASN A 534 -5.10 -9.79 10.96
N ASN A 535 -3.82 -9.60 10.64
CA ASN A 535 -3.25 -9.86 9.32
C ASN A 535 -2.24 -11.02 9.25
N LYS A 536 -1.63 -11.43 10.37
CA LYS A 536 -0.55 -12.44 10.43
C LYS A 536 -0.90 -13.71 9.67
N ASP A 537 -2.05 -14.31 9.99
CA ASP A 537 -2.47 -15.56 9.33
C ASP A 537 -2.83 -15.34 7.86
N ALA A 538 -3.41 -14.19 7.50
CA ALA A 538 -3.74 -13.86 6.11
C ALA A 538 -2.48 -13.68 5.25
N LEU A 539 -1.44 -13.01 5.78
CA LEU A 539 -0.15 -12.85 5.11
C LEU A 539 0.51 -14.21 4.83
N LEU A 540 0.56 -15.11 5.82
CA LEU A 540 1.15 -16.43 5.65
C LEU A 540 0.34 -17.30 4.66
N THR A 541 -0.98 -17.31 4.82
CA THR A 541 -1.88 -18.15 4.00
C THR A 541 -1.89 -17.70 2.54
N TYR A 542 -1.75 -16.39 2.29
CA TYR A 542 -1.64 -15.85 0.95
C TYR A 542 -0.32 -16.22 0.28
N LEU A 543 0.83 -16.14 1.00
CA LEU A 543 2.12 -16.60 0.47
C LEU A 543 2.07 -18.08 0.07
N GLU A 544 1.38 -18.91 0.85
CA GLU A 544 1.19 -20.33 0.56
C GLU A 544 0.40 -20.59 -0.75
N GLN A 545 -0.39 -19.62 -1.23
CA GLN A 545 -1.16 -19.76 -2.48
C GLN A 545 -0.29 -19.80 -3.73
N VAL A 546 0.97 -19.36 -3.69
CA VAL A 546 1.86 -19.43 -4.87
C VAL A 546 2.00 -20.86 -5.41
N ARG A 547 1.77 -21.83 -4.53
CA ARG A 547 1.86 -23.25 -4.85
C ARG A 547 0.57 -23.84 -5.42
N MET A 548 -0.45 -23.04 -5.75
CA MET A 548 -1.67 -23.55 -6.39
C MET A 548 -1.48 -23.77 -7.90
N GLY A 549 -2.41 -24.50 -8.52
CA GLY A 549 -2.41 -24.72 -9.97
C GLY A 549 -1.42 -25.79 -10.44
N ILE A 550 -0.69 -25.49 -11.51
CA ILE A 550 0.30 -26.40 -12.11
C ILE A 550 1.69 -25.76 -12.11
N ALA A 551 2.72 -26.59 -11.98
CA ALA A 551 4.10 -26.18 -12.19
C ALA A 551 4.87 -27.29 -12.91
N GLY A 552 5.95 -26.94 -13.59
CA GLY A 552 6.74 -27.94 -14.30
C GLY A 552 7.92 -27.33 -15.03
N VAL A 553 8.62 -28.18 -15.79
CA VAL A 553 9.77 -27.80 -16.61
C VAL A 553 9.52 -28.18 -18.06
N VAL A 554 9.79 -27.26 -18.98
CA VAL A 554 9.83 -27.47 -20.42
C VAL A 554 11.26 -27.76 -20.83
N ARG A 555 11.49 -28.95 -21.39
CA ARG A 555 12.83 -29.41 -21.77
C ARG A 555 12.95 -29.70 -23.27
N ASP A 556 14.15 -29.51 -23.80
CA ASP A 556 14.51 -30.06 -25.11
C ASP A 556 14.58 -31.58 -25.00
N LYS A 557 13.86 -32.28 -25.88
CA LYS A 557 13.76 -33.75 -25.88
C LYS A 557 15.09 -34.46 -26.11
N ASP A 558 16.01 -33.84 -26.85
CA ASP A 558 17.29 -34.44 -27.22
C ASP A 558 18.38 -34.12 -26.18
N THR A 559 18.41 -32.91 -25.63
CA THR A 559 19.46 -32.47 -24.68
C THR A 559 19.06 -32.56 -23.21
N GLU A 560 17.77 -32.67 -22.92
CA GLU A 560 17.16 -32.64 -21.57
C GLU A 560 17.41 -31.32 -20.80
N LEU A 561 17.97 -30.31 -21.45
CA LEU A 561 18.12 -28.96 -20.90
C LEU A 561 16.78 -28.22 -20.91
N GLY A 562 16.58 -27.35 -19.94
CA GLY A 562 15.43 -26.44 -19.89
C GLY A 562 15.39 -25.49 -21.07
N ILE A 563 14.20 -25.19 -21.56
CA ILE A 563 13.95 -24.22 -22.62
C ILE A 563 13.39 -22.96 -21.97
N ALA A 564 14.18 -21.90 -21.92
CA ALA A 564 13.73 -20.58 -21.47
C ALA A 564 12.74 -19.95 -22.45
N ASP A 565 11.90 -19.03 -21.96
CA ASP A 565 10.92 -18.28 -22.74
C ASP A 565 9.94 -19.15 -23.55
N ALA A 566 9.75 -20.42 -23.17
CA ALA A 566 8.69 -21.25 -23.70
C ALA A 566 7.34 -20.78 -23.16
N VAL A 567 6.33 -20.71 -24.03
CA VAL A 567 4.98 -20.27 -23.72
C VAL A 567 4.13 -21.46 -23.30
N ILE A 568 3.40 -21.29 -22.20
CA ILE A 568 2.44 -22.23 -21.63
C ILE A 568 1.05 -21.63 -21.73
N ALA A 569 0.28 -22.13 -22.69
CA ALA A 569 -1.08 -21.72 -22.96
C ALA A 569 -2.08 -22.72 -22.35
N VAL A 570 -3.16 -22.20 -21.76
CA VAL A 570 -4.24 -23.01 -21.18
C VAL A 570 -5.50 -22.80 -22.00
N ASP A 571 -6.06 -23.91 -22.51
CA ASP A 571 -7.29 -23.84 -23.32
C ASP A 571 -8.43 -23.18 -22.53
N GLY A 572 -9.09 -22.21 -23.16
CA GLY A 572 -10.16 -21.41 -22.55
C GLY A 572 -9.72 -20.22 -21.69
N ILE A 573 -8.41 -20.00 -21.47
CA ILE A 573 -7.90 -18.84 -20.73
C ILE A 573 -6.98 -18.02 -21.63
N ASN A 574 -7.42 -16.82 -22.03
CA ASN A 574 -6.68 -15.95 -22.94
C ASN A 574 -5.59 -15.13 -22.23
N HIS A 575 -4.69 -15.80 -21.52
CA HIS A 575 -3.52 -15.20 -20.89
C HIS A 575 -2.47 -16.29 -20.65
N ASP A 576 -1.40 -16.31 -21.44
CA ASP A 576 -0.37 -17.36 -21.32
C ASP A 576 0.73 -16.97 -20.32
N VAL A 577 1.52 -17.95 -19.86
CA VAL A 577 2.74 -17.70 -19.05
C VAL A 577 3.98 -18.19 -19.77
N THR A 578 5.14 -17.71 -19.35
CA THR A 578 6.44 -18.11 -19.90
C THR A 578 7.27 -18.87 -18.86
N THR A 579 8.15 -19.75 -19.33
CA THR A 579 9.15 -20.40 -18.49
C THR A 579 10.30 -19.44 -18.13
N ALA A 580 10.81 -19.52 -16.91
CA ALA A 580 12.04 -18.89 -16.48
C ALA A 580 13.27 -19.50 -17.20
N TRP A 581 14.46 -18.99 -16.88
CA TRP A 581 15.71 -19.39 -17.57
C TRP A 581 16.08 -20.87 -17.39
N GLY A 582 15.59 -21.52 -16.33
CA GLY A 582 15.75 -22.96 -16.09
C GLY A 582 14.79 -23.83 -16.91
N GLY A 583 13.86 -23.21 -17.64
CA GLY A 583 12.75 -23.86 -18.34
C GLY A 583 11.58 -24.23 -17.42
N ASP A 584 11.65 -23.88 -16.15
CA ASP A 584 10.59 -24.03 -15.17
C ASP A 584 9.53 -22.93 -15.30
N TYR A 585 8.29 -23.29 -14.97
CA TYR A 585 7.16 -22.38 -15.01
C TYR A 585 6.17 -22.71 -13.90
N TRP A 586 5.36 -21.72 -13.55
CA TRP A 586 4.23 -21.83 -12.63
C TRP A 586 3.02 -21.19 -13.28
N ARG A 587 1.89 -21.90 -13.26
CA ARG A 587 0.62 -21.40 -13.76
C ARG A 587 -0.45 -21.61 -12.70
N LEU A 588 -0.81 -20.52 -12.04
CA LEU A 588 -1.87 -20.51 -11.03
C LEU A 588 -3.20 -20.82 -11.72
N LEU A 589 -3.91 -21.81 -11.19
CA LEU A 589 -5.18 -22.30 -11.71
C LEU A 589 -6.03 -22.79 -10.55
N THR A 590 -7.34 -22.59 -10.64
CA THR A 590 -8.29 -23.19 -9.71
C THR A 590 -8.40 -24.71 -9.96
N PRO A 591 -8.96 -25.49 -9.02
CA PRO A 591 -9.17 -26.93 -9.22
C PRO A 591 -10.03 -27.22 -10.45
N GLY A 592 -9.54 -28.08 -11.34
CA GLY A 592 -10.15 -28.33 -12.65
C GLY A 592 -9.28 -29.19 -13.58
N ASP A 593 -9.85 -29.61 -14.70
CA ASP A 593 -9.15 -30.34 -15.76
C ASP A 593 -8.82 -29.38 -16.92
N TYR A 594 -7.54 -29.22 -17.24
CA TYR A 594 -7.08 -28.25 -18.23
C TYR A 594 -6.31 -28.93 -19.37
N MET A 595 -6.50 -28.45 -20.59
CA MET A 595 -5.66 -28.78 -21.74
C MET A 595 -4.58 -27.71 -21.87
N VAL A 596 -3.33 -28.10 -21.64
CA VAL A 596 -2.18 -27.20 -21.54
C VAL A 596 -1.24 -27.44 -22.71
N THR A 597 -0.89 -26.38 -23.42
CA THR A 597 0.02 -26.44 -24.58
C THR A 597 1.31 -25.71 -24.28
N ALA A 598 2.44 -26.41 -24.41
CA ALA A 598 3.77 -25.81 -24.38
C ALA A 598 4.28 -25.57 -25.80
N SER A 599 4.80 -24.37 -26.05
CA SER A 599 5.39 -23.96 -27.33
C SER A 599 6.65 -23.14 -27.13
N ALA A 600 7.58 -23.20 -28.09
CA ALA A 600 8.81 -22.41 -28.06
C ALA A 600 9.31 -22.19 -29.50
N GLU A 601 9.98 -21.06 -29.76
CA GLU A 601 10.52 -20.77 -31.09
C GLU A 601 11.48 -21.88 -31.55
N GLY A 602 11.24 -22.42 -32.75
CA GLY A 602 12.08 -23.46 -33.32
C GLY A 602 11.77 -24.88 -32.85
N TYR A 603 10.75 -25.09 -32.01
CA TYR A 603 10.27 -26.39 -31.56
C TYR A 603 8.86 -26.73 -32.08
N HIS A 604 8.53 -28.02 -32.07
CA HIS A 604 7.16 -28.49 -32.25
C HIS A 604 6.38 -28.37 -30.93
N THR A 605 5.17 -27.84 -31.01
CA THR A 605 4.27 -27.67 -29.85
C THR A 605 3.77 -29.01 -29.31
N VAL A 606 3.50 -29.06 -28.01
CA VAL A 606 2.99 -30.26 -27.34
C VAL A 606 1.85 -29.86 -26.42
N THR A 607 0.70 -30.54 -26.58
CA THR A 607 -0.49 -30.35 -25.75
C THR A 607 -0.72 -31.57 -24.86
N ARG A 608 -1.07 -31.35 -23.59
CA ARG A 608 -1.34 -32.40 -22.59
C ARG A 608 -2.49 -31.99 -21.68
N SER A 609 -3.17 -32.98 -21.10
CA SER A 609 -4.14 -32.74 -20.03
C SER A 609 -3.42 -32.69 -18.68
N CYS A 610 -3.65 -31.65 -17.89
CA CYS A 610 -3.14 -31.48 -16.53
C CYS A 610 -4.32 -31.17 -15.59
N ARG A 611 -4.46 -31.96 -14.52
CA ARG A 611 -5.60 -31.92 -13.59
C ARG A 611 -5.19 -31.28 -12.27
N VAL A 612 -5.72 -30.10 -11.98
CA VAL A 612 -5.52 -29.40 -10.71
C VAL A 612 -6.50 -29.94 -9.68
N THR A 613 -5.99 -30.33 -8.52
CA THR A 613 -6.80 -30.89 -7.42
C THR A 613 -6.95 -29.89 -6.28
N PHE A 614 -7.73 -30.24 -5.26
CA PHE A 614 -7.82 -29.47 -4.01
C PHE A 614 -6.69 -29.79 -3.03
N GLU A 615 -5.78 -30.71 -3.36
CA GLU A 615 -4.64 -31.05 -2.50
C GLU A 615 -3.61 -29.92 -2.48
N GLU A 616 -2.84 -29.82 -1.40
CA GLU A 616 -1.79 -28.81 -1.27
C GLU A 616 -0.62 -29.06 -2.22
N GLY A 617 -0.17 -27.99 -2.88
CA GLY A 617 1.03 -28.00 -3.72
C GLY A 617 0.73 -28.01 -5.21
N PRO A 618 1.69 -27.61 -6.05
CA PRO A 618 1.43 -27.44 -7.47
C PRO A 618 1.40 -28.81 -8.14
N VAL A 619 0.45 -29.01 -9.05
CA VAL A 619 0.38 -30.27 -9.79
C VAL A 619 1.49 -30.31 -10.85
N PRO A 620 2.38 -31.32 -10.84
CA PRO A 620 3.48 -31.40 -11.81
C PRO A 620 2.98 -31.61 -13.25
N CYS A 621 3.34 -30.71 -14.16
CA CYS A 621 2.92 -30.73 -15.57
C CYS A 621 4.14 -30.45 -16.49
N ASN A 622 4.99 -31.46 -16.71
CA ASN A 622 6.23 -31.29 -17.48
C ASN A 622 6.04 -31.47 -18.99
N PHE A 623 6.87 -30.78 -19.79
CA PHE A 623 6.85 -30.87 -21.26
C PHE A 623 8.22 -31.21 -21.84
N ARG A 624 8.22 -31.97 -22.95
CA ARG A 624 9.43 -32.24 -23.74
C ARG A 624 9.18 -31.85 -25.19
N LEU A 625 9.86 -30.82 -25.66
CA LEU A 625 9.67 -30.29 -27.01
C LEU A 625 10.73 -30.83 -27.97
N THR A 626 10.34 -31.10 -29.21
CA THR A 626 11.25 -31.58 -30.26
C THR A 626 11.60 -30.44 -31.21
N LYS A 627 12.89 -30.21 -31.47
CA LYS A 627 13.33 -29.19 -32.43
C LYS A 627 12.78 -29.45 -33.83
N THR A 628 12.36 -28.37 -34.48
CA THR A 628 11.95 -28.40 -35.89
C THR A 628 13.15 -28.71 -36.80
N PRO A 629 12.94 -29.30 -37.99
CA PRO A 629 14.02 -29.54 -38.94
C PRO A 629 14.79 -28.28 -39.33
N LYS A 630 14.10 -27.13 -39.41
CA LYS A 630 14.71 -25.82 -39.71
C LYS A 630 15.66 -25.37 -38.60
N GLN A 631 15.25 -25.53 -37.35
CA GLN A 631 16.08 -25.17 -36.20
C GLN A 631 17.29 -26.09 -36.07
N ARG A 632 17.11 -27.41 -36.21
CA ARG A 632 18.23 -28.38 -36.23
C ARG A 632 19.24 -28.04 -37.32
N LEU A 633 18.79 -27.66 -38.51
CA LEU A 633 19.68 -27.26 -39.60
C LEU A 633 20.44 -25.96 -39.28
N ARG A 634 19.78 -24.96 -38.68
CA ARG A 634 20.43 -23.71 -38.23
C ARG A 634 21.55 -24.00 -37.24
N GLU A 635 21.31 -24.85 -36.25
CA GLU A 635 22.31 -25.23 -35.23
C GLU A 635 23.48 -26.01 -35.84
N LEU A 636 23.21 -26.97 -36.73
CA LEU A 636 24.25 -27.70 -37.46
C LEU A 636 25.13 -26.77 -38.30
N LEU A 637 24.52 -25.80 -38.98
CA LEU A 637 25.26 -24.79 -39.76
C LEU A 637 26.10 -23.87 -38.87
N ALA A 638 25.57 -23.45 -37.73
CA ALA A 638 26.30 -22.64 -36.74
C ALA A 638 27.48 -23.41 -36.12
N ALA A 639 27.34 -24.73 -35.93
CA ALA A 639 28.40 -25.63 -35.46
C ALA A 639 29.42 -26.03 -36.55
N GLY A 640 29.35 -25.45 -37.76
CA GLY A 640 30.30 -25.71 -38.84
C GLY A 640 30.08 -27.02 -39.60
N ALA A 641 28.94 -27.70 -39.40
CA ALA A 641 28.61 -28.91 -40.14
C ALA A 641 28.25 -28.59 -41.61
N LYS A 642 28.73 -29.42 -42.54
CA LYS A 642 28.35 -29.31 -43.96
C LYS A 642 26.87 -29.66 -44.11
N VAL A 643 26.14 -28.84 -44.88
CA VAL A 643 24.71 -29.07 -45.22
C VAL A 643 24.51 -30.54 -45.61
N PRO A 644 23.51 -31.25 -45.04
CA PRO A 644 23.22 -32.63 -45.39
C PRO A 644 23.09 -32.81 -46.91
N PRO A 645 23.74 -33.82 -47.52
CA PRO A 645 23.84 -33.98 -48.97
C PRO A 645 22.48 -34.06 -49.68
N ASP A 646 21.47 -34.57 -49.00
CA ASP A 646 20.06 -34.64 -49.36
C ASP A 646 19.39 -33.26 -49.46
N LEU A 647 19.69 -32.34 -48.53
CA LEU A 647 19.18 -30.96 -48.55
C LEU A 647 19.91 -30.11 -49.59
N ARG A 648 21.20 -30.38 -49.80
CA ARG A 648 22.02 -29.79 -50.88
C ARG A 648 21.48 -30.17 -52.26
N ARG A 649 21.13 -31.46 -52.47
CA ARG A 649 20.47 -31.93 -53.71
C ARG A 649 19.11 -31.28 -53.94
N ARG A 650 18.35 -30.99 -52.88
CA ARG A 650 17.04 -30.30 -52.97
C ARG A 650 17.20 -28.83 -53.38
N LEU A 651 18.18 -28.12 -52.80
CA LEU A 651 18.54 -26.75 -53.16
C LEU A 651 19.08 -26.65 -54.60
N GLU A 652 19.88 -27.63 -55.04
CA GLU A 652 20.37 -27.72 -56.42
C GLU A 652 19.24 -27.96 -57.42
N ARG A 653 18.25 -28.80 -57.10
CA ARG A 653 17.03 -28.98 -57.93
C ARG A 653 16.18 -27.71 -58.02
N LEU A 654 16.02 -26.97 -56.92
CA LEU A 654 15.28 -25.71 -56.91
C LEU A 654 16.01 -24.58 -57.68
N ARG A 655 17.35 -24.58 -57.68
CA ARG A 655 18.16 -23.68 -58.52
C ARG A 655 18.11 -24.06 -60.00
N GLY A 656 18.01 -25.35 -60.33
CA GLY A 656 17.87 -25.85 -61.70
C GLY A 656 16.49 -25.61 -62.34
N GLN A 657 15.48 -25.22 -61.56
CA GLN A 657 14.13 -24.88 -62.07
C GLN A 657 13.92 -23.39 -62.36
N LYS A 658 14.93 -22.55 -62.11
CA LYS A 658 14.89 -21.09 -62.38
C LYS A 658 15.67 -20.64 -63.63
N ASN A 659 16.14 -21.58 -64.46
CA ASN A 659 16.77 -21.28 -65.75
C ASN A 659 15.89 -21.74 -66.91
#